data_AF-A0AAV2HTR1-F1
#
_entry.id   AF-A0AAV2HTR1-F1
#
_cell.length_a   1.000
_cell.length_b   1.000
_cell.length_c   1.000
_cell.angle_alpha   90.00
_cell.angle_beta   90.00
_cell.angle_gamma   90.00
#
_symmetry.space_group_name_H-M   'P 1'
#
loop_
_entity.id
_entity.type
_entity.pdbx_description
1 polymer ?
#
loop_
_entity_poly.entity_id
_entity_poly.type
_entity_poly.pdbx_seq_one_letter_code
_entity_poly.pdbx_strand_id
1 'polypeptide(L)'
;MACPHRFDKVKNMLDDQTYVDTLHKKSSGQVPCNKKRCMGSFMSQQSQRALGTFRTMEELLSHAKDFIEQFYDSIDQKNTPAHFKRISEIQDQVEKSGSYDLTRAELTFGAKLAWRNAPRCIGRIQWSKLQVFDARKIETPRGMFEALCHHIKYGTNNGQIRSAITIFPQRKMGRSDFRVWNQQLIGYAGYQMDNSEVIGDPANVEFTDQCIKMGWKPKYGKFDLLPLVLSAAGFDPEWFDIPQELVLEISIKHPNYPWFSELGLKWYALPAVSGMVFDCGGLEFTACPFNGWYMSTEIGCRNFCDANRYNMLEPIALKMGLQRNAASLWKDKALLESNLAVLHSFEAASVTITNHHDASESFITHFENEQSLRGGCPGDWVWLVPPMSQSALKVFHQELLLYKLKPSFEYQDNKPWKTHLWKNYDKPKTLNRTKRKIGFSELARAVKFSASLMSKALANRIRCTILFASETGKSQLFAERLQETFKMTFDAKVFCMENYDVSFLEQESLVLVISSTWGNGEPPENGKSVANSLFDLKKKYDLMNGVTDTLSLATTIKMCTINDQTASLAAVNKQKNSLAMVTGPLCNLRFAVFGLGSTAYPNFAAFSKYIDKVLYDLGAERLLAITTGDELFGQEQSYRIWSDGVFRASCDVFCVGENINTNEATGSENDDHSWSNKVRIVPVQKCQEPDICEVLSKIHGKKILPCSLNARTQLQAQDSESQTILVQLNTHNASDLNYGPGDHVGIFPVNCPDFVEAILERLDATQGPSRDQVICTEVFTELGPNETWTKHEKLPICTLRMAFSYFLDITTPPSQKILQMFATQASCDTDKKRLELLAMDSVAYEKWRTNLSPNILQVLEQFSSLKVPPSLLLTQLPYMQQRYYSISSSPVMHIGELHATIAVVKFRTQEGAGPVHGVCSSWLNRCALGTVVPCFIKTAPNFHLPENPSLPVIMIGRGIGIAPFRSFWQERLQEIDLKTISSKTKHCFGQMILYFGCKTVKENFYGKELAEMKESGVLSNYHVAYSKEPDLPKCYVQDIILQNAASIYEMIDNGAHVYIAGDMSMAHIVTRTLEVALCEHGGMYSKAAADRVTELRDVNRFHEDIFGVKIRQSGEMNSKDQKNLN
;
A
#
# COMPACT_ATOMS: atom_id res chain seq x y z
N MET A 1 38.37 -35.29 29.82
CA MET A 1 38.32 -33.84 29.53
C MET A 1 39.03 -33.59 28.20
N ALA A 2 38.27 -33.50 27.10
CA ALA A 2 38.78 -33.10 25.79
C ALA A 2 38.64 -31.58 25.65
N CYS A 3 39.69 -30.92 25.18
CA CYS A 3 39.79 -29.46 25.04
C CYS A 3 38.60 -28.89 24.22
N PRO A 4 37.92 -27.81 24.66
CA PRO A 4 36.79 -27.25 23.91
C PRO A 4 37.28 -26.72 22.56
N HIS A 5 36.72 -27.23 21.47
CA HIS A 5 37.08 -26.89 20.10
C HIS A 5 37.05 -25.36 19.87
N ARG A 6 38.23 -24.75 19.73
CA ARG A 6 38.48 -23.34 19.39
C ARG A 6 37.60 -22.95 18.19
N PHE A 7 36.84 -21.85 18.31
CA PHE A 7 36.22 -21.21 17.15
C PHE A 7 37.31 -20.57 16.28
N ASP A 8 37.17 -20.65 14.97
CA ASP A 8 38.13 -20.05 14.04
C ASP A 8 37.96 -18.53 14.01
N LYS A 9 39.09 -17.83 14.08
CA LYS A 9 39.16 -16.37 14.00
C LYS A 9 39.57 -15.99 12.59
N VAL A 10 38.85 -15.03 12.01
CA VAL A 10 39.23 -14.38 10.75
C VAL A 10 39.61 -12.94 11.03
N LYS A 11 40.71 -12.49 10.44
CA LYS A 11 41.28 -11.17 10.65
C LYS A 11 41.18 -10.33 9.38
N ASN A 12 40.90 -9.05 9.54
CA ASN A 12 41.11 -8.04 8.53
C ASN A 12 42.55 -7.50 8.66
N MET A 13 43.32 -7.59 7.58
CA MET A 13 44.73 -7.22 7.57
C MET A 13 44.98 -5.72 7.39
N LEU A 14 43.95 -4.91 7.08
CA LEU A 14 44.08 -3.46 6.95
C LEU A 14 43.95 -2.72 8.29
N ASP A 15 43.03 -3.15 9.14
CA ASP A 15 42.65 -2.45 10.36
C ASP A 15 42.76 -3.32 11.63
N ASP A 16 43.35 -4.51 11.50
CA ASP A 16 43.54 -5.51 12.55
C ASP A 16 42.23 -6.01 13.21
N GLN A 17 41.05 -5.68 12.66
CA GLN A 17 39.78 -6.18 13.17
C GLN A 17 39.73 -7.70 13.10
N THR A 18 39.26 -8.34 14.18
CA THR A 18 39.18 -9.80 14.27
C THR A 18 37.75 -10.22 14.55
N TYR A 19 37.23 -11.13 13.74
CA TYR A 19 35.91 -11.71 13.91
C TYR A 19 36.04 -13.19 14.28
N VAL A 20 35.10 -13.68 15.09
CA VAL A 20 34.97 -15.10 15.41
C VAL A 20 33.87 -15.67 14.53
N ASP A 21 34.20 -16.55 13.60
CA ASP A 21 33.18 -17.26 12.81
C ASP A 21 32.72 -18.47 13.61
N THR A 22 31.45 -18.45 14.02
CA THR A 22 30.75 -19.54 14.71
C THR A 22 29.84 -20.32 13.76
N LEU A 23 29.49 -19.74 12.61
CA LEU A 23 28.53 -20.30 11.66
C LEU A 23 29.09 -21.50 10.90
N HIS A 24 30.41 -21.57 10.68
CA HIS A 24 31.05 -22.72 10.02
C HIS A 24 30.71 -24.07 10.69
N LYS A 25 30.40 -24.08 12.00
CA LYS A 25 29.99 -25.30 12.73
C LYS A 25 28.64 -25.85 12.29
N LYS A 26 27.80 -25.05 11.63
CA LYS A 26 26.55 -25.50 11.01
C LYS A 26 26.76 -26.15 9.64
N SER A 27 27.99 -26.15 9.12
CA SER A 27 28.28 -26.85 7.86
C SER A 27 28.48 -28.35 8.11
N SER A 28 27.83 -29.18 7.29
CA SER A 28 27.89 -30.65 7.38
C SER A 28 29.02 -31.26 6.54
N GLY A 29 29.76 -30.46 5.77
CA GLY A 29 30.86 -30.92 4.92
C GLY A 29 32.23 -30.75 5.57
N GLN A 30 33.11 -31.74 5.41
CA GLN A 30 34.53 -31.54 5.73
C GLN A 30 35.08 -30.38 4.89
N VAL A 31 35.70 -29.40 5.57
CA VAL A 31 36.50 -28.37 4.89
C VAL A 31 37.57 -29.12 4.07
N PRO A 32 37.78 -28.81 2.78
CA PRO A 32 38.68 -29.56 1.91
C PRO A 32 40.14 -29.63 2.39
N CYS A 33 40.51 -28.83 3.40
CA CYS A 33 41.86 -28.68 3.88
C CYS A 33 42.25 -29.77 4.88
N ASN A 34 43.44 -30.34 4.71
CA ASN A 34 44.05 -31.25 5.69
C ASN A 34 45.39 -30.66 6.17
N LYS A 35 45.99 -31.28 7.20
CA LYS A 35 47.26 -30.82 7.80
C LYS A 35 48.44 -30.72 6.82
N LYS A 36 48.38 -31.35 5.65
CA LYS A 36 49.45 -31.37 4.64
C LYS A 36 49.17 -30.47 3.43
N ARG A 37 47.91 -30.12 3.16
CA ARG A 37 47.52 -29.35 1.97
C ARG A 37 46.26 -28.54 2.21
N CYS A 38 46.32 -27.25 1.92
CA CYS A 38 45.13 -26.42 1.74
C CYS A 38 44.51 -26.75 0.37
N MET A 39 43.28 -27.28 0.37
CA MET A 39 42.51 -27.50 -0.87
C MET A 39 41.45 -26.41 -1.10
N GLY A 40 41.46 -25.35 -0.28
CA GLY A 40 40.64 -24.15 -0.52
C GLY A 40 41.07 -23.35 -1.76
N SER A 41 42.24 -23.63 -2.34
CA SER A 41 42.78 -22.95 -3.52
C SER A 41 42.39 -23.58 -4.87
N PHE A 42 41.60 -24.65 -4.88
CA PHE A 42 41.11 -25.23 -6.14
C PHE A 42 39.99 -24.36 -6.73
N MET A 43 40.25 -23.78 -7.91
CA MET A 43 39.24 -22.99 -8.65
C MET A 43 38.00 -23.84 -9.01
N SER A 44 38.19 -25.13 -9.30
CA SER A 44 37.12 -26.09 -9.56
C SER A 44 36.76 -26.85 -8.29
N GLN A 45 35.61 -26.54 -7.68
CA GLN A 45 35.06 -27.39 -6.62
C GLN A 45 34.16 -28.44 -7.25
N GLN A 46 34.52 -29.71 -7.06
CA GLN A 46 33.68 -30.83 -7.46
C GLN A 46 32.43 -30.88 -6.55
N SER A 47 31.27 -31.17 -7.12
CA SER A 47 30.11 -31.62 -6.36
C SER A 47 30.54 -32.83 -5.53
N GLN A 48 30.25 -32.79 -4.22
CA GLN A 48 30.61 -33.88 -3.31
C GLN A 48 29.79 -35.15 -3.58
N ARG A 49 28.74 -35.07 -4.42
CA ARG A 49 27.82 -36.16 -4.67
C ARG A 49 27.67 -36.45 -6.16
N ALA A 50 27.83 -37.72 -6.55
CA ALA A 50 27.61 -38.15 -7.92
C ALA A 50 26.16 -37.90 -8.37
N LEU A 51 26.00 -37.27 -9.53
CA LEU A 51 24.70 -37.03 -10.19
C LEU A 51 23.89 -38.33 -10.28
N GLY A 52 22.64 -38.30 -9.78
CA GLY A 52 21.72 -39.43 -9.82
C GLY A 52 21.68 -40.30 -8.55
N THR A 53 22.48 -39.99 -7.52
CA THR A 53 22.37 -40.68 -6.22
C THR A 53 21.35 -39.98 -5.32
N PHE A 54 20.32 -40.71 -4.90
CA PHE A 54 19.23 -40.17 -4.08
C PHE A 54 19.55 -40.25 -2.58
N ARG A 55 19.08 -39.28 -1.80
CA ARG A 55 19.19 -39.30 -0.33
C ARG A 55 18.44 -40.51 0.24
N THR A 56 18.96 -41.08 1.31
CA THR A 56 18.17 -42.04 2.10
C THR A 56 16.96 -41.31 2.70
N MET A 57 15.93 -42.05 3.10
CA MET A 57 14.75 -41.47 3.74
C MET A 57 15.12 -40.69 5.01
N GLU A 58 16.06 -41.23 5.81
CA GLU A 58 16.57 -40.60 7.02
C GLU A 58 17.30 -39.27 6.72
N GLU A 59 18.17 -39.25 5.70
CA GLU A 59 18.86 -38.03 5.26
C GLU A 59 17.88 -36.96 4.76
N LEU A 60 16.87 -37.37 3.98
CA LEU A 60 15.85 -36.47 3.47
C LEU A 60 15.04 -35.84 4.62
N LEU A 61 14.58 -36.65 5.57
CA LEU A 61 13.81 -36.18 6.72
C LEU A 61 14.65 -35.26 7.62
N SER A 62 15.93 -35.58 7.84
CA SER A 62 16.84 -34.72 8.59
C SER A 62 16.98 -33.35 7.94
N HIS A 63 17.25 -33.30 6.63
CA HIS A 63 17.40 -32.04 5.91
C HIS A 63 16.07 -31.26 5.83
N ALA A 64 14.95 -31.95 5.67
CA ALA A 64 13.63 -31.33 5.65
C ALA A 64 13.33 -30.67 7.01
N LYS A 65 13.58 -31.38 8.12
CA LYS A 65 13.41 -30.85 9.47
C LYS A 65 14.28 -29.61 9.70
N ASP A 66 15.57 -29.69 9.40
CA ASP A 66 16.51 -28.57 9.58
C ASP A 66 16.08 -27.33 8.77
N PHE A 67 15.54 -27.53 7.57
CA PHE A 67 15.09 -26.43 6.71
C PHE A 67 13.76 -25.83 7.20
N ILE A 68 12.79 -26.66 7.56
CA ILE A 68 11.49 -26.20 8.04
C ILE A 68 11.63 -25.49 9.38
N GLU A 69 12.51 -25.95 10.26
CA GLU A 69 12.85 -25.22 11.48
C GLU A 69 13.41 -23.83 11.16
N GLN A 70 14.32 -23.70 10.18
CA GLN A 70 14.83 -22.40 9.74
C GLN A 70 13.74 -21.49 9.17
N PHE A 71 12.79 -22.05 8.40
CA PHE A 71 11.67 -21.29 7.85
C PHE A 71 10.75 -20.76 8.96
N TYR A 72 10.30 -21.63 9.88
CA TYR A 72 9.41 -21.23 10.96
C TYR A 72 10.08 -20.32 12.00
N ASP A 73 11.38 -20.45 12.21
CA ASP A 73 12.18 -19.51 13.01
C ASP A 73 12.19 -18.11 12.38
N SER A 74 12.32 -18.03 11.05
CA SER A 74 12.37 -16.74 10.34
C SER A 74 11.07 -15.93 10.38
N ILE A 75 9.94 -16.59 10.65
CA ILE A 75 8.61 -15.96 10.76
C ILE A 75 8.09 -15.93 12.21
N ASP A 76 8.97 -16.17 13.20
CA ASP A 76 8.63 -16.15 14.64
C ASP A 76 7.50 -17.13 15.02
N GLN A 77 7.41 -18.26 14.30
CA GLN A 77 6.39 -19.31 14.52
C GLN A 77 7.02 -20.68 14.84
N LYS A 78 8.29 -20.69 15.27
CA LYS A 78 8.94 -21.91 15.75
C LYS A 78 8.21 -22.47 16.97
N ASN A 79 8.15 -23.79 17.08
CA ASN A 79 7.48 -24.52 18.16
C ASN A 79 5.96 -24.26 18.30
N THR A 80 5.30 -23.76 17.25
CA THR A 80 3.84 -23.61 17.21
C THR A 80 3.15 -24.91 16.77
N PRO A 81 1.83 -25.08 17.01
CA PRO A 81 1.07 -26.22 16.47
C PRO A 81 1.17 -26.34 14.94
N ALA A 82 1.21 -25.21 14.22
CA ALA A 82 1.38 -25.19 12.78
C ALA A 82 2.75 -25.75 12.35
N HIS A 83 3.83 -25.40 13.07
CA HIS A 83 5.17 -25.94 12.84
C HIS A 83 5.21 -27.47 13.01
N PHE A 84 4.70 -27.98 14.14
CA PHE A 84 4.69 -29.44 14.39
C PHE A 84 3.81 -30.20 13.39
N LYS A 85 2.66 -29.63 13.02
CA LYS A 85 1.78 -30.20 11.99
C LYS A 85 2.50 -30.33 10.65
N ARG A 86 3.21 -29.28 10.21
CA ARG A 86 3.94 -29.29 8.93
C ARG A 86 5.05 -30.34 8.91
N ILE A 87 5.79 -30.51 10.01
CA ILE A 87 6.80 -31.58 10.15
C ILE A 87 6.15 -32.97 10.03
N SER A 88 5.03 -33.22 10.70
CA SER A 88 4.29 -34.48 10.60
C SER A 88 3.79 -34.76 9.18
N GLU A 89 3.24 -33.74 8.50
CA GLU A 89 2.78 -33.87 7.11
C GLU A 89 3.92 -34.24 6.15
N ILE A 90 5.11 -33.67 6.36
CA ILE A 90 6.30 -34.01 5.56
C ILE A 90 6.72 -35.44 5.82
N GLN A 91 6.74 -35.86 7.09
CA GLN A 91 7.08 -37.23 7.44
C GLN A 91 6.14 -38.24 6.77
N ASP A 92 4.82 -38.01 6.85
CA ASP A 92 3.81 -38.84 6.18
C ASP A 92 4.00 -38.89 4.65
N GLN A 93 4.33 -37.76 4.01
CA GLN A 93 4.54 -37.69 2.56
C GLN A 93 5.78 -38.48 2.14
N VAL A 94 6.87 -38.34 2.90
CA VAL A 94 8.12 -39.04 2.64
C VAL A 94 7.96 -40.55 2.83
N GLU A 95 7.27 -40.99 3.89
CA GLU A 95 6.99 -42.41 4.12
C GLU A 95 6.12 -43.03 3.01
N LYS A 96 5.14 -42.28 2.49
CA LYS A 96 4.23 -42.76 1.43
C LYS A 96 4.83 -42.74 0.03
N SER A 97 5.64 -41.73 -0.29
CA SER A 97 6.03 -41.44 -1.69
C SER A 97 7.55 -41.34 -1.91
N GLY A 98 8.35 -41.44 -0.85
CA GLY A 98 9.81 -41.26 -0.89
C GLY A 98 10.25 -39.81 -1.12
N SER A 99 9.34 -38.84 -1.06
CA SER A 99 9.59 -37.40 -1.29
C SER A 99 8.50 -36.54 -0.63
N TYR A 100 8.64 -35.22 -0.69
CA TYR A 100 7.60 -34.25 -0.29
C TYR A 100 7.68 -33.00 -1.17
N ASP A 101 6.64 -32.15 -1.13
CA ASP A 101 6.62 -30.90 -1.87
C ASP A 101 6.66 -29.67 -0.94
N LEU A 102 7.50 -28.69 -1.31
CA LEU A 102 7.56 -27.39 -0.62
C LEU A 102 6.32 -26.54 -0.94
N THR A 103 5.85 -25.77 0.04
CA THR A 103 4.90 -24.69 -0.21
C THR A 103 5.56 -23.55 -1.01
N ARG A 104 4.76 -22.63 -1.56
CA ARG A 104 5.32 -21.47 -2.29
C ARG A 104 6.16 -20.57 -1.38
N ALA A 105 5.74 -20.39 -0.12
CA ALA A 105 6.47 -19.60 0.87
C ALA A 105 7.81 -20.26 1.22
N GLU A 106 7.80 -21.57 1.49
CA GLU A 106 9.00 -22.37 1.75
C GLU A 106 9.98 -22.32 0.56
N LEU A 107 9.48 -22.51 -0.67
CA LEU A 107 10.31 -22.45 -1.89
C LEU A 107 10.98 -21.08 -2.05
N THR A 108 10.22 -20.01 -1.81
CA THR A 108 10.71 -18.62 -1.93
C THR A 108 11.77 -18.32 -0.87
N PHE A 109 11.51 -18.68 0.38
CA PHE A 109 12.45 -18.55 1.48
C PHE A 109 13.74 -19.34 1.21
N GLY A 110 13.60 -20.59 0.77
CA GLY A 110 14.74 -21.47 0.47
C GLY A 110 15.64 -20.91 -0.63
N ALA A 111 15.07 -20.40 -1.72
CA ALA A 111 15.84 -19.83 -2.82
C ALA A 111 16.61 -18.56 -2.41
N LYS A 112 15.95 -17.67 -1.66
CA LYS A 112 16.57 -16.46 -1.09
C LYS A 112 17.71 -16.82 -0.14
N LEU A 113 17.47 -17.77 0.77
CA LEU A 113 18.46 -18.21 1.73
C LEU A 113 19.64 -18.92 1.06
N ALA A 114 19.41 -19.70 -0.01
CA ALA A 114 20.49 -20.32 -0.78
C ALA A 114 21.41 -19.28 -1.44
N TRP A 115 20.86 -18.15 -1.91
CA TRP A 115 21.67 -17.06 -2.45
C TRP A 115 22.45 -16.35 -1.34
N ARG A 116 21.82 -16.09 -0.19
CA ARG A 116 22.48 -15.55 1.01
C ARG A 116 23.65 -16.42 1.46
N ASN A 117 23.54 -17.73 1.30
CA ASN A 117 24.56 -18.71 1.67
C ASN A 117 25.65 -18.93 0.60
N ALA A 118 25.55 -18.32 -0.59
CA ALA A 118 26.41 -18.65 -1.73
C ALA A 118 27.86 -18.13 -1.56
N PRO A 119 28.87 -19.00 -1.38
CA PRO A 119 30.24 -18.57 -1.04
C PRO A 119 30.98 -17.88 -2.20
N ARG A 120 30.47 -18.00 -3.43
CA ARG A 120 31.07 -17.49 -4.66
C ARG A 120 30.35 -16.29 -5.27
N CYS A 121 29.36 -15.72 -4.59
CA CYS A 121 28.63 -14.57 -5.11
C CYS A 121 29.01 -13.30 -4.33
N ILE A 122 29.76 -12.40 -4.95
CA ILE A 122 30.16 -11.12 -4.32
C ILE A 122 28.94 -10.18 -4.14
N GLY A 123 28.00 -10.20 -5.09
CA GLY A 123 26.82 -9.33 -5.10
C GLY A 123 25.61 -9.83 -4.29
N ARG A 124 25.78 -10.78 -3.37
CA ARG A 124 24.66 -11.44 -2.67
C ARG A 124 24.04 -10.63 -1.53
N ILE A 125 24.45 -9.38 -1.30
CA ILE A 125 23.80 -8.51 -0.30
C ILE A 125 22.31 -8.33 -0.60
N GLN A 126 21.92 -8.40 -1.88
CA GLN A 126 20.55 -8.20 -2.36
C GLN A 126 19.70 -9.48 -2.33
N TRP A 127 20.14 -10.52 -1.60
CA TRP A 127 19.48 -11.83 -1.54
C TRP A 127 17.99 -11.75 -1.20
N SER A 128 17.59 -10.78 -0.37
CA SER A 128 16.19 -10.57 0.02
C SER A 128 15.30 -10.11 -1.14
N LYS A 129 15.85 -9.47 -2.17
CA LYS A 129 15.11 -8.93 -3.33
C LYS A 129 14.94 -9.93 -4.47
N LEU A 130 15.37 -11.18 -4.31
CA LEU A 130 15.27 -12.19 -5.36
C LEU A 130 13.80 -12.49 -5.70
N GLN A 131 13.42 -12.29 -6.96
CA GLN A 131 12.13 -12.72 -7.47
C GLN A 131 12.13 -14.22 -7.80
N VAL A 132 11.17 -14.97 -7.26
CA VAL A 132 11.07 -16.42 -7.47
C VAL A 132 9.87 -16.75 -8.36
N PHE A 133 10.13 -17.33 -9.53
CA PHE A 133 9.12 -17.90 -10.42
C PHE A 133 8.98 -19.40 -10.15
N ASP A 134 7.88 -19.79 -9.52
CA ASP A 134 7.53 -21.20 -9.29
C ASP A 134 7.00 -21.83 -10.58
N ALA A 135 7.87 -22.57 -11.28
CA ALA A 135 7.57 -23.26 -12.53
C ALA A 135 7.43 -24.79 -12.32
N ARG A 136 7.22 -25.25 -11.08
CA ARG A 136 7.15 -26.69 -10.74
C ARG A 136 5.95 -27.44 -11.32
N LYS A 137 5.01 -26.74 -11.96
CA LYS A 137 3.88 -27.34 -12.68
C LYS A 137 4.16 -27.59 -14.18
N ILE A 138 5.33 -27.16 -14.69
CA ILE A 138 5.69 -27.30 -16.10
C ILE A 138 6.28 -28.69 -16.36
N GLU A 139 5.76 -29.38 -17.38
CA GLU A 139 6.14 -30.77 -17.67
C GLU A 139 6.78 -31.00 -19.05
N THR A 140 6.85 -29.98 -19.91
CA THR A 140 7.31 -30.12 -21.30
C THR A 140 8.50 -29.20 -21.62
N PRO A 141 9.40 -29.57 -22.56
CA PRO A 141 10.52 -28.72 -22.95
C PRO A 141 10.05 -27.37 -23.51
N ARG A 142 8.96 -27.38 -24.28
CA ARG A 142 8.32 -26.16 -24.77
C ARG A 142 7.87 -25.28 -23.61
N GLY A 143 7.13 -25.82 -22.63
CA GLY A 143 6.73 -25.08 -21.44
C GLY A 143 7.90 -24.46 -20.68
N MET A 144 9.04 -25.19 -20.60
CA MET A 144 10.27 -24.64 -20.03
C MET A 144 10.75 -23.42 -20.83
N PHE A 145 10.81 -23.54 -22.15
CA PHE A 145 11.20 -22.43 -23.03
C PHE A 145 10.34 -21.17 -22.81
N GLU A 146 9.03 -21.32 -22.67
CA GLU A 146 8.10 -20.20 -22.41
C GLU A 146 8.43 -19.49 -21.09
N ALA A 147 8.66 -20.26 -20.02
CA ALA A 147 9.03 -19.73 -18.72
C ALA A 147 10.41 -19.06 -18.71
N LEU A 148 11.36 -19.55 -19.50
CA LEU A 148 12.69 -18.95 -19.65
C LEU A 148 12.66 -17.65 -20.45
N CYS A 149 11.83 -17.56 -21.49
CA CYS A 149 11.62 -16.29 -22.19
C CYS A 149 11.06 -15.21 -21.25
N HIS A 150 10.11 -15.59 -20.39
CA HIS A 150 9.58 -14.70 -19.35
C HIS A 150 10.67 -14.27 -18.35
N HIS A 151 11.52 -15.21 -17.91
CA HIS A 151 12.68 -14.92 -17.06
C HIS A 151 13.60 -13.88 -17.70
N ILE A 152 13.96 -14.07 -18.98
CA ILE A 152 14.84 -13.15 -19.70
C ILE A 152 14.22 -11.75 -19.81
N LYS A 153 12.93 -11.65 -20.17
CA LYS A 153 12.21 -10.36 -20.26
C LYS A 153 12.21 -9.63 -18.92
N TYR A 154 11.78 -10.32 -17.85
CA TYR A 154 11.71 -9.75 -16.50
C TYR A 154 13.10 -9.35 -15.97
N GLY A 155 14.10 -10.23 -16.15
CA GLY A 155 15.45 -9.99 -15.68
C GLY A 155 16.13 -8.83 -16.39
N THR A 156 15.90 -8.67 -17.70
CA THR A 156 16.51 -7.63 -18.52
C THR A 156 15.91 -6.26 -18.26
N ASN A 157 14.58 -6.16 -18.12
CA ASN A 157 13.85 -4.95 -17.72
C ASN A 157 14.41 -3.64 -18.33
N ASN A 158 14.50 -3.59 -19.66
CA ASN A 158 14.98 -2.43 -20.42
C ASN A 158 16.36 -1.91 -19.97
N GLY A 159 17.24 -2.80 -19.53
CA GLY A 159 18.57 -2.49 -19.03
C GLY A 159 18.67 -2.36 -17.52
N GLN A 160 17.54 -2.15 -16.82
CA GLN A 160 17.52 -2.05 -15.35
C GLN A 160 17.40 -3.44 -14.71
N ILE A 161 18.51 -4.16 -14.65
CA ILE A 161 18.57 -5.59 -14.37
C ILE A 161 17.92 -5.95 -13.02
N ARG A 162 17.02 -6.93 -13.04
CA ARG A 162 16.34 -7.45 -11.84
C ARG A 162 16.78 -8.87 -11.54
N SER A 163 17.10 -9.16 -10.28
CA SER A 163 17.47 -10.51 -9.87
C SER A 163 16.25 -11.44 -9.85
N ALA A 164 16.32 -12.54 -10.58
CA ALA A 164 15.26 -13.52 -10.65
C ALA A 164 15.80 -14.95 -10.63
N ILE A 165 14.95 -15.89 -10.20
CA ILE A 165 15.16 -17.33 -10.34
C ILE A 165 13.87 -18.01 -10.82
N THR A 166 14.00 -18.95 -11.75
CA THR A 166 12.86 -19.77 -12.21
C THR A 166 13.11 -21.21 -11.81
N ILE A 167 12.24 -21.79 -10.98
CA ILE A 167 12.45 -23.12 -10.39
C ILE A 167 11.50 -24.12 -11.04
N PHE A 168 12.06 -25.06 -11.79
CA PHE A 168 11.34 -26.17 -12.43
C PHE A 168 11.14 -27.35 -11.47
N PRO A 169 10.39 -28.40 -11.83
CA PRO A 169 10.10 -29.51 -10.92
C PRO A 169 11.37 -30.15 -10.32
N GLN A 170 11.27 -30.57 -9.06
CA GLN A 170 12.33 -31.29 -8.37
C GLN A 170 12.60 -32.66 -8.99
N ARG A 171 13.82 -33.17 -8.76
CA ARG A 171 14.19 -34.55 -9.04
C ARG A 171 13.28 -35.51 -8.27
N LYS A 172 12.76 -36.54 -8.94
CA LYS A 172 11.96 -37.62 -8.35
C LYS A 172 12.47 -38.99 -8.80
N MET A 173 12.34 -40.00 -7.94
CA MET A 173 12.71 -41.39 -8.24
C MET A 173 11.99 -41.90 -9.49
N GLY A 174 12.71 -42.63 -10.36
CA GLY A 174 12.14 -43.21 -11.58
C GLY A 174 11.76 -42.21 -12.68
N ARG A 175 12.03 -40.91 -12.50
CA ARG A 175 11.78 -39.84 -13.47
C ARG A 175 13.11 -39.19 -13.85
N SER A 176 13.35 -38.91 -15.13
CA SER A 176 14.56 -38.20 -15.56
C SER A 176 14.53 -36.73 -15.10
N ASP A 177 15.70 -36.13 -14.94
CA ASP A 177 15.82 -34.74 -14.48
C ASP A 177 15.28 -33.73 -15.51
N PHE A 178 14.79 -32.60 -15.00
CA PHE A 178 14.64 -31.38 -15.79
C PHE A 178 16.02 -30.73 -15.95
N ARG A 179 16.40 -30.34 -17.17
CA ARG A 179 17.69 -29.68 -17.43
C ARG A 179 17.57 -28.56 -18.44
N VAL A 180 18.26 -27.48 -18.14
CA VAL A 180 18.73 -26.51 -19.13
C VAL A 180 20.17 -26.90 -19.44
N TRP A 181 20.46 -27.26 -20.68
CA TRP A 181 21.80 -27.77 -21.03
C TRP A 181 22.84 -26.66 -21.14
N ASN A 182 22.38 -25.46 -21.45
CA ASN A 182 23.20 -24.26 -21.48
C ASN A 182 23.72 -23.96 -20.06
N GLN A 183 24.98 -23.52 -19.96
CA GLN A 183 25.55 -23.06 -18.69
C GLN A 183 24.95 -21.71 -18.25
N GLN A 184 24.63 -20.85 -19.22
CA GLN A 184 23.87 -19.62 -19.05
C GLN A 184 22.76 -19.59 -20.10
N LEU A 185 21.62 -18.95 -19.79
CA LEU A 185 20.49 -18.87 -20.72
C LEU A 185 20.87 -18.16 -22.02
N ILE A 186 21.66 -17.10 -21.92
CA ILE A 186 22.16 -16.34 -23.06
C ILE A 186 23.67 -16.59 -23.13
N GLY A 187 24.17 -16.91 -24.33
CA GLY A 187 25.57 -17.17 -24.57
C GLY A 187 25.90 -17.17 -26.05
N TYR A 188 27.15 -16.89 -26.38
CA TYR A 188 27.62 -16.90 -27.76
C TYR A 188 28.19 -18.26 -28.16
N ALA A 189 27.95 -18.66 -29.40
CA ALA A 189 28.48 -19.89 -29.98
C ALA A 189 29.99 -19.81 -30.19
N GLY A 190 30.64 -20.98 -30.17
CA GLY A 190 32.06 -21.14 -30.48
C GLY A 190 32.25 -22.23 -31.53
N TYR A 191 33.08 -21.96 -32.53
CA TYR A 191 33.28 -22.83 -33.68
C TYR A 191 34.75 -23.22 -33.79
N GLN A 192 35.04 -24.51 -33.68
CA GLN A 192 36.36 -25.05 -34.00
C GLN A 192 36.49 -25.13 -35.52
N MET A 193 37.43 -24.38 -36.09
CA MET A 193 37.72 -24.36 -37.52
C MET A 193 38.79 -25.39 -37.89
N ASP A 194 38.86 -25.77 -39.16
CA ASP A 194 39.81 -26.78 -39.67
C ASP A 194 41.28 -26.40 -39.46
N ASN A 195 41.58 -25.09 -39.42
CA ASN A 195 42.92 -24.54 -39.16
C ASN A 195 43.28 -24.50 -37.65
N SER A 196 42.51 -25.18 -36.79
CA SER A 196 42.62 -25.14 -35.32
C SER A 196 42.29 -23.80 -34.66
N GLU A 197 41.87 -22.78 -35.43
CA GLU A 197 41.38 -21.51 -34.90
C GLU A 197 39.96 -21.66 -34.34
N VAL A 198 39.62 -20.84 -33.35
CA VAL A 198 38.26 -20.79 -32.79
C VAL A 198 37.61 -19.46 -33.17
N ILE A 199 36.46 -19.52 -33.84
CA ILE A 199 35.61 -18.35 -34.09
C ILE A 199 34.51 -18.31 -33.03
N GLY A 200 34.28 -17.17 -32.40
CA GLY A 200 33.25 -17.00 -31.38
C GLY A 200 33.78 -17.22 -29.96
N ASP A 201 32.96 -17.79 -29.07
CA ASP A 201 33.32 -18.03 -27.67
C ASP A 201 33.93 -19.42 -27.44
N PRO A 202 35.24 -19.54 -27.13
CA PRO A 202 35.89 -20.83 -26.93
C PRO A 202 35.28 -21.67 -25.80
N ALA A 203 34.66 -21.05 -24.80
CA ALA A 203 34.01 -21.78 -23.70
C ALA A 203 32.84 -22.65 -24.17
N ASN A 204 32.24 -22.32 -25.32
CA ASN A 204 31.03 -22.97 -25.82
C ASN A 204 31.27 -23.88 -27.02
N VAL A 205 32.50 -24.11 -27.47
CA VAL A 205 32.82 -24.92 -28.66
C VAL A 205 32.18 -26.31 -28.59
N GLU A 206 32.39 -27.03 -27.49
CA GLU A 206 31.84 -28.38 -27.35
C GLU A 206 30.31 -28.39 -27.36
N PHE A 207 29.67 -27.42 -26.71
CA PHE A 207 28.21 -27.32 -26.67
C PHE A 207 27.62 -26.91 -28.02
N THR A 208 28.30 -26.00 -28.73
CA THR A 208 27.91 -25.56 -30.07
C THR A 208 27.91 -26.73 -31.05
N ASP A 209 28.94 -27.58 -31.01
CA ASP A 209 29.01 -28.81 -31.80
C ASP A 209 27.83 -29.76 -31.51
N GLN A 210 27.42 -29.89 -30.24
CA GLN A 210 26.21 -30.66 -29.90
C GLN A 210 24.94 -30.04 -30.48
N CYS A 211 24.77 -28.71 -30.43
CA CYS A 211 23.64 -28.03 -31.04
C CYS A 211 23.59 -28.30 -32.55
N ILE A 212 24.73 -28.22 -33.23
CA ILE A 212 24.86 -28.51 -34.68
C ILE A 212 24.48 -29.97 -34.97
N LYS A 213 24.97 -30.93 -34.16
CA LYS A 213 24.61 -32.37 -34.27
C LYS A 213 23.11 -32.62 -34.05
N MET A 214 22.45 -31.79 -33.26
CA MET A 214 20.99 -31.80 -33.05
C MET A 214 20.21 -31.09 -34.17
N GLY A 215 20.90 -30.54 -35.17
CA GLY A 215 20.32 -29.93 -36.36
C GLY A 215 20.17 -28.40 -36.31
N TRP A 216 20.72 -27.73 -35.29
CA TRP A 216 20.82 -26.26 -35.29
C TRP A 216 21.77 -25.79 -36.40
N LYS A 217 21.42 -24.68 -37.06
CA LYS A 217 22.18 -24.15 -38.21
C LYS A 217 22.99 -22.92 -37.79
N PRO A 218 24.32 -23.03 -37.69
CA PRO A 218 25.16 -21.91 -37.26
C PRO A 218 25.31 -20.85 -38.35
N LYS A 219 25.61 -19.60 -37.95
CA LYS A 219 25.95 -18.51 -38.88
C LYS A 219 27.46 -18.28 -39.01
N TYR A 220 28.26 -18.95 -38.19
CA TYR A 220 29.73 -18.82 -38.13
C TYR A 220 30.23 -17.40 -37.81
N GLY A 221 29.46 -16.62 -37.05
CA GLY A 221 29.82 -15.29 -36.55
C GLY A 221 30.47 -15.31 -35.17
N LYS A 222 31.25 -14.27 -34.84
CA LYS A 222 31.93 -14.13 -33.54
C LYS A 222 31.00 -13.99 -32.33
N PHE A 223 29.76 -13.57 -32.55
CA PHE A 223 28.78 -13.28 -31.51
C PHE A 223 27.40 -13.81 -31.92
N ASP A 224 27.39 -15.03 -32.45
CA ASP A 224 26.15 -15.75 -32.75
C ASP A 224 25.52 -16.25 -31.44
N LEU A 225 24.25 -15.95 -31.20
CA LEU A 225 23.54 -16.46 -30.03
C LEU A 225 23.30 -17.98 -30.14
N LEU A 226 23.58 -18.69 -29.05
CA LEU A 226 23.25 -20.12 -28.92
C LEU A 226 21.73 -20.33 -28.75
N PRO A 227 21.18 -21.46 -29.24
CA PRO A 227 19.83 -21.85 -28.91
C PRO A 227 19.77 -22.37 -27.45
N LEU A 228 18.60 -22.31 -26.84
CA LEU A 228 18.33 -23.00 -25.57
C LEU A 228 18.07 -24.48 -25.84
N VAL A 229 18.85 -25.37 -25.22
CA VAL A 229 18.63 -26.82 -25.28
C VAL A 229 18.02 -27.29 -23.97
N LEU A 230 16.79 -27.78 -24.01
CA LEU A 230 15.95 -28.06 -22.84
C LEU A 230 15.50 -29.51 -22.84
N SER A 231 15.61 -30.17 -21.68
CA SER A 231 15.06 -31.51 -21.47
C SER A 231 14.11 -31.49 -20.27
N ALA A 232 12.84 -31.79 -20.52
CA ALA A 232 11.88 -32.09 -19.47
C ALA A 232 11.88 -33.59 -19.17
N ALA A 233 11.40 -33.95 -18.00
CA ALA A 233 11.36 -35.34 -17.57
C ALA A 233 10.61 -36.26 -18.56
N GLY A 234 11.29 -37.30 -19.04
CA GLY A 234 10.73 -38.26 -20.00
C GLY A 234 10.81 -37.80 -21.47
N PHE A 235 11.45 -36.68 -21.79
CA PHE A 235 11.63 -36.21 -23.17
C PHE A 235 13.12 -36.19 -23.54
N ASP A 236 13.43 -36.49 -24.82
CA ASP A 236 14.74 -36.17 -25.38
C ASP A 236 14.90 -34.63 -25.47
N PRO A 237 16.13 -34.10 -25.41
CA PRO A 237 16.37 -32.66 -25.44
C PRO A 237 15.88 -32.02 -26.76
N GLU A 238 15.26 -30.86 -26.64
CA GLU A 238 14.82 -30.02 -27.77
C GLU A 238 15.53 -28.68 -27.72
N TRP A 239 15.89 -28.14 -28.89
CA TRP A 239 16.52 -26.83 -29.01
C TRP A 239 15.54 -25.76 -29.48
N PHE A 240 15.68 -24.55 -28.97
CA PHE A 240 14.83 -23.39 -29.26
C PHE A 240 15.68 -22.14 -29.49
N ASP A 241 15.47 -21.44 -30.61
CA ASP A 241 16.09 -20.13 -30.81
C ASP A 241 15.47 -19.10 -29.86
N ILE A 242 16.30 -18.30 -29.21
CA ILE A 242 15.85 -17.18 -28.37
C ILE A 242 15.43 -16.03 -29.31
N PRO A 243 14.22 -15.46 -29.16
CA PRO A 243 13.81 -14.27 -29.92
C PRO A 243 14.82 -13.14 -29.71
N GLN A 244 15.29 -12.52 -30.80
CA GLN A 244 16.36 -11.51 -30.74
C GLN A 244 15.95 -10.28 -29.92
N GLU A 245 14.67 -9.92 -29.96
CA GLU A 245 14.09 -8.82 -29.20
C GLU A 245 14.17 -8.99 -27.67
N LEU A 246 14.36 -10.22 -27.18
CA LEU A 246 14.52 -10.49 -25.75
C LEU A 246 15.98 -10.35 -25.28
N VAL A 247 16.94 -10.31 -26.21
CA VAL A 247 18.37 -10.28 -25.89
C VAL A 247 18.91 -8.88 -26.13
N LEU A 248 19.10 -8.13 -25.04
CA LEU A 248 19.75 -6.83 -25.09
C LEU A 248 21.27 -7.01 -25.22
N GLU A 249 21.81 -6.79 -26.41
CA GLU A 249 23.26 -6.76 -26.67
C GLU A 249 23.81 -5.34 -26.63
N ILE A 250 24.90 -5.13 -25.88
CA ILE A 250 25.61 -3.85 -25.76
C ILE A 250 26.84 -3.91 -26.66
N SER A 251 26.93 -3.01 -27.64
CA SER A 251 28.15 -2.78 -28.40
C SER A 251 29.20 -2.06 -27.56
N ILE A 252 30.42 -2.59 -27.52
CA ILE A 252 31.48 -2.08 -26.66
C ILE A 252 32.24 -0.95 -27.38
N LYS A 253 32.29 0.20 -26.74
CA LYS A 253 32.97 1.43 -27.16
C LYS A 253 33.81 1.98 -26.00
N HIS A 254 34.81 2.78 -26.32
CA HIS A 254 35.71 3.38 -25.34
C HIS A 254 35.56 4.92 -25.32
N PRO A 255 35.56 5.57 -24.15
CA PRO A 255 35.42 7.03 -24.07
C PRO A 255 36.56 7.79 -24.77
N ASN A 256 37.78 7.25 -24.70
CA ASN A 256 38.99 7.93 -25.20
C ASN A 256 39.56 7.32 -26.49
N TYR A 257 39.07 6.16 -26.93
CA TYR A 257 39.62 5.42 -28.06
C TYR A 257 38.51 5.08 -29.06
N PRO A 258 38.22 5.96 -30.03
CA PRO A 258 37.13 5.73 -31.00
C PRO A 258 37.27 4.42 -31.78
N TRP A 259 38.51 4.02 -32.08
CA TRP A 259 38.83 2.77 -32.77
C TRP A 259 38.39 1.50 -32.01
N PHE A 260 38.06 1.59 -30.72
CA PHE A 260 37.60 0.44 -29.94
C PHE A 260 36.32 -0.16 -30.51
N SER A 261 35.45 0.69 -31.09
CA SER A 261 34.23 0.26 -31.79
C SER A 261 34.51 -0.59 -33.04
N GLU A 262 35.66 -0.40 -33.69
CA GLU A 262 36.11 -1.18 -34.86
C GLU A 262 36.47 -2.62 -34.49
N LEU A 263 36.73 -2.92 -33.21
CA LEU A 263 36.96 -4.29 -32.74
C LEU A 263 35.68 -5.14 -32.83
N GLY A 264 34.51 -4.51 -32.95
CA GLY A 264 33.22 -5.20 -33.11
C GLY A 264 32.81 -6.02 -31.89
N LEU A 265 33.36 -5.71 -30.70
CA LEU A 265 33.04 -6.39 -29.47
C LEU A 265 31.62 -6.05 -29.00
N LYS A 266 30.87 -7.05 -28.54
CA LYS A 266 29.57 -6.87 -27.90
C LYS A 266 29.33 -7.90 -26.80
N TRP A 267 28.46 -7.56 -25.85
CA TRP A 267 28.08 -8.46 -24.76
C TRP A 267 26.60 -8.33 -24.43
N TYR A 268 25.93 -9.42 -24.08
CA TYR A 268 24.52 -9.39 -23.66
C TYR A 268 24.38 -8.88 -22.23
N ALA A 269 23.25 -8.24 -21.91
CA ALA A 269 23.04 -7.55 -20.64
C ALA A 269 22.83 -8.49 -19.43
N LEU A 270 22.17 -9.64 -19.64
CA LEU A 270 21.63 -10.47 -18.56
C LEU A 270 22.49 -11.72 -18.27
N PRO A 271 23.19 -11.81 -17.12
CA PRO A 271 23.99 -12.97 -16.72
C PRO A 271 23.13 -14.06 -16.05
N ALA A 272 22.24 -14.71 -16.81
CA ALA A 272 21.37 -15.75 -16.27
C ALA A 272 22.07 -17.13 -16.27
N VAL A 273 22.59 -17.56 -15.13
CA VAL A 273 23.25 -18.86 -14.92
C VAL A 273 22.20 -19.96 -14.78
N SER A 274 22.36 -21.07 -15.51
CA SER A 274 21.45 -22.21 -15.51
C SER A 274 22.11 -23.55 -15.17
N GLY A 275 23.44 -23.60 -15.09
CA GLY A 275 24.22 -24.80 -14.78
C GLY A 275 24.32 -25.19 -13.30
N MET A 276 23.41 -24.72 -12.44
CA MET A 276 23.40 -24.99 -10.99
C MET A 276 22.21 -25.87 -10.58
N VAL A 277 22.35 -26.59 -9.47
CA VAL A 277 21.27 -27.25 -8.71
C VAL A 277 20.93 -26.39 -7.51
N PHE A 278 19.65 -26.22 -7.26
CA PHE A 278 19.13 -25.66 -6.01
C PHE A 278 18.78 -26.82 -5.07
N ASP A 279 19.49 -26.91 -3.94
CA ASP A 279 19.29 -27.95 -2.92
C ASP A 279 18.64 -27.33 -1.67
N CYS A 280 17.42 -27.76 -1.38
CA CYS A 280 16.56 -27.16 -0.36
C CYS A 280 15.74 -28.21 0.38
N GLY A 281 15.89 -28.27 1.71
CA GLY A 281 15.13 -29.21 2.56
C GLY A 281 15.34 -30.68 2.18
N GLY A 282 16.48 -31.04 1.61
CA GLY A 282 16.76 -32.40 1.12
C GLY A 282 16.24 -32.68 -0.30
N LEU A 283 15.54 -31.73 -0.92
CA LEU A 283 15.04 -31.80 -2.30
C LEU A 283 16.03 -31.12 -3.25
N GLU A 284 16.16 -31.64 -4.47
CA GLU A 284 17.07 -31.12 -5.49
C GLU A 284 16.30 -30.65 -6.72
N PHE A 285 16.48 -29.39 -7.10
CA PHE A 285 15.93 -28.78 -8.30
C PHE A 285 17.05 -28.57 -9.32
N THR A 286 17.04 -29.35 -10.38
CA THR A 286 18.15 -29.49 -11.35
C THR A 286 18.08 -28.52 -12.53
N ALA A 287 16.97 -27.78 -12.64
CA ALA A 287 16.81 -26.66 -13.56
C ALA A 287 16.27 -25.46 -12.76
N CYS A 288 17.18 -24.56 -12.38
CA CYS A 288 16.86 -23.36 -11.61
C CYS A 288 17.63 -22.12 -12.11
N PRO A 289 17.40 -21.67 -13.36
CA PRO A 289 18.09 -20.51 -13.90
C PRO A 289 17.92 -19.29 -13.00
N PHE A 290 19.04 -18.63 -12.72
CA PHE A 290 19.19 -17.54 -11.79
C PHE A 290 20.01 -16.42 -12.43
N ASN A 291 19.62 -15.16 -12.23
CA ASN A 291 20.42 -14.02 -12.64
C ASN A 291 20.64 -13.01 -11.50
N GLY A 292 21.81 -12.40 -11.51
CA GLY A 292 22.07 -11.08 -10.92
C GLY A 292 22.37 -10.08 -12.04
N TRP A 293 23.32 -9.19 -11.82
CA TRP A 293 23.92 -8.33 -12.85
C TRP A 293 25.42 -8.54 -12.94
N TYR A 294 26.01 -8.07 -14.04
CA TYR A 294 27.45 -8.21 -14.28
C TYR A 294 28.28 -7.32 -13.35
N MET A 295 29.42 -7.86 -12.94
CA MET A 295 30.57 -7.04 -12.58
C MET A 295 31.42 -6.83 -13.83
N SER A 296 31.87 -5.60 -14.05
CA SER A 296 32.66 -5.22 -15.25
C SER A 296 33.85 -6.13 -15.54
N THR A 297 34.58 -6.56 -14.51
CA THR A 297 35.75 -7.45 -14.65
C THR A 297 35.39 -8.86 -15.15
N GLU A 298 34.13 -9.31 -15.02
CA GLU A 298 33.68 -10.57 -15.61
C GLU A 298 33.65 -10.49 -17.14
N ILE A 299 33.25 -9.33 -17.69
CA ILE A 299 33.23 -9.11 -19.13
C ILE A 299 34.62 -8.67 -19.62
N GLY A 300 35.13 -7.56 -19.09
CA GLY A 300 36.34 -6.90 -19.58
C GLY A 300 37.61 -7.70 -19.31
N CYS A 301 37.74 -8.35 -18.15
CA CYS A 301 38.91 -9.14 -17.81
C CYS A 301 38.73 -10.60 -18.23
N ARG A 302 37.73 -11.30 -17.69
CA ARG A 302 37.61 -12.75 -17.90
C ARG A 302 37.14 -13.13 -19.30
N ASN A 303 36.05 -12.52 -19.79
CA ASN A 303 35.49 -12.94 -21.07
C ASN A 303 36.29 -12.39 -22.25
N PHE A 304 36.64 -11.10 -22.26
CA PHE A 304 37.39 -10.51 -23.38
C PHE A 304 38.89 -10.78 -23.34
N CYS A 305 39.53 -10.72 -22.18
CA CYS A 305 40.98 -10.66 -22.09
C CYS A 305 41.68 -11.98 -21.72
N ASP A 306 41.00 -12.93 -21.07
CA ASP A 306 41.64 -14.21 -20.74
C ASP A 306 42.06 -14.98 -21.99
N ALA A 307 43.25 -15.60 -21.93
CA ALA A 307 43.86 -16.29 -23.06
C ALA A 307 43.09 -17.53 -23.53
N ASN A 308 42.25 -18.12 -22.66
CA ASN A 308 41.38 -19.25 -22.98
C ASN A 308 39.96 -18.82 -23.40
N ARG A 309 39.72 -17.51 -23.58
CA ARG A 309 38.46 -16.92 -24.08
C ARG A 309 38.74 -16.09 -25.33
N TYR A 310 38.30 -14.83 -25.41
CA TYR A 310 38.48 -14.02 -26.62
C TYR A 310 39.91 -13.46 -26.80
N ASN A 311 40.76 -13.52 -25.77
CA ASN A 311 42.18 -13.15 -25.82
C ASN A 311 42.49 -11.77 -26.45
N MET A 312 41.70 -10.74 -26.11
CA MET A 312 41.76 -9.40 -26.74
C MET A 312 42.89 -8.49 -26.27
N LEU A 313 43.74 -8.92 -25.31
CA LEU A 313 44.80 -8.06 -24.76
C LEU A 313 45.79 -7.57 -25.82
N GLU A 314 46.29 -8.47 -26.67
CA GLU A 314 47.27 -8.13 -27.71
C GLU A 314 46.67 -7.24 -28.82
N PRO A 315 45.48 -7.54 -29.38
CA PRO A 315 44.80 -6.62 -30.29
C PRO A 315 44.58 -5.21 -29.73
N ILE A 316 44.15 -5.09 -28.47
CA ILE A 316 43.94 -3.80 -27.80
C ILE A 316 45.29 -3.06 -27.66
N ALA A 317 46.33 -3.75 -27.19
CA ALA A 317 47.66 -3.15 -27.00
C ALA A 317 48.27 -2.63 -28.31
N LEU A 318 48.08 -3.34 -29.42
CA LEU A 318 48.53 -2.92 -30.76
C LEU A 318 47.83 -1.64 -31.21
N LYS A 319 46.51 -1.56 -31.08
CA LYS A 319 45.73 -0.36 -31.43
C LYS A 319 46.04 0.83 -30.52
N MET A 320 46.44 0.58 -29.27
CA MET A 320 46.93 1.60 -28.33
C MET A 320 48.37 2.04 -28.58
N GLY A 321 49.13 1.38 -29.46
CA GLY A 321 50.54 1.69 -29.71
C GLY A 321 51.46 1.33 -28.53
N LEU A 322 51.10 0.34 -27.71
CA LEU A 322 51.91 -0.07 -26.56
C LEU A 322 53.10 -0.94 -26.99
N GLN A 323 54.27 -0.70 -26.39
CA GLN A 323 55.42 -1.59 -26.56
C GLN A 323 55.15 -2.90 -25.82
N ARG A 324 55.20 -4.06 -26.50
CA ARG A 324 54.78 -5.36 -25.93
C ARG A 324 55.93 -6.13 -25.28
N ASN A 325 56.70 -5.47 -24.41
CA ASN A 325 57.73 -6.11 -23.60
C ASN A 325 57.30 -6.16 -22.12
N ALA A 326 57.89 -7.05 -21.32
CA ALA A 326 57.48 -7.24 -19.92
C ALA A 326 57.59 -5.97 -19.06
N ALA A 327 58.57 -5.11 -19.34
CA ALA A 327 58.82 -3.88 -18.58
C ALA A 327 57.76 -2.78 -18.79
N SER A 328 56.99 -2.85 -19.88
CA SER A 328 56.00 -1.83 -20.26
C SER A 328 54.65 -1.92 -19.53
N LEU A 329 54.39 -3.02 -18.81
CA LEU A 329 53.08 -3.32 -18.20
C LEU A 329 51.91 -3.25 -19.20
N TRP A 330 52.17 -3.58 -20.47
CA TRP A 330 51.18 -3.43 -21.55
C TRP A 330 49.90 -4.25 -21.31
N LYS A 331 50.01 -5.42 -20.65
CA LYS A 331 48.87 -6.27 -20.34
C LYS A 331 47.95 -5.59 -19.33
N ASP A 332 48.52 -5.07 -18.25
CA ASP A 332 47.79 -4.36 -17.20
C ASP A 332 47.08 -3.13 -17.76
N LYS A 333 47.76 -2.36 -18.62
CA LYS A 333 47.18 -1.20 -19.27
C LYS A 333 46.05 -1.57 -20.24
N ALA A 334 46.24 -2.57 -21.10
CA ALA A 334 45.19 -3.04 -22.01
C ALA A 334 43.98 -3.63 -21.27
N LEU A 335 44.22 -4.34 -20.16
CA LEU A 335 43.18 -4.90 -19.30
C LEU A 335 42.32 -3.80 -18.66
N LEU A 336 42.97 -2.72 -18.19
CA LEU A 336 42.29 -1.56 -17.61
C LEU A 336 41.38 -0.86 -18.63
N GLU A 337 41.89 -0.56 -19.83
CA GLU A 337 41.08 0.10 -20.87
C GLU A 337 39.94 -0.80 -21.37
N SER A 338 40.14 -2.13 -21.42
CA SER A 338 39.06 -3.08 -21.73
C SER A 338 37.92 -3.00 -20.72
N ASN A 339 38.26 -2.97 -19.42
CA ASN A 339 37.28 -2.88 -18.35
C ASN A 339 36.56 -1.51 -18.33
N LEU A 340 37.30 -0.43 -18.61
CA LEU A 340 36.75 0.91 -18.77
C LEU A 340 35.78 1.00 -19.96
N ALA A 341 36.12 0.36 -21.09
CA ALA A 341 35.24 0.26 -22.27
C ALA A 341 33.89 -0.37 -21.90
N VAL A 342 33.91 -1.47 -21.14
CA VAL A 342 32.70 -2.17 -20.69
C VAL A 342 31.84 -1.27 -19.82
N LEU A 343 32.41 -0.67 -18.77
CA LEU A 343 31.66 0.21 -17.87
C LEU A 343 31.02 1.37 -18.63
N HIS A 344 31.80 2.07 -19.46
CA HIS A 344 31.32 3.19 -20.25
C HIS A 344 30.21 2.79 -21.22
N SER A 345 30.32 1.62 -21.84
CA SER A 345 29.33 1.14 -22.81
C SER A 345 28.00 0.78 -22.17
N PHE A 346 28.05 0.09 -21.02
CA PHE A 346 26.86 -0.26 -20.25
C PHE A 346 26.17 0.98 -19.68
N GLU A 347 26.94 1.93 -19.14
CA GLU A 347 26.42 3.21 -18.66
C GLU A 347 25.75 4.01 -19.81
N ALA A 348 26.43 4.12 -20.96
CA ALA A 348 25.87 4.81 -22.13
C ALA A 348 24.62 4.11 -22.70
N ALA A 349 24.46 2.81 -22.47
CA ALA A 349 23.27 2.04 -22.83
C ALA A 349 22.20 2.04 -21.71
N SER A 350 22.43 2.73 -20.60
CA SER A 350 21.55 2.71 -19.41
C SER A 350 21.28 1.31 -18.86
N VAL A 351 22.29 0.43 -18.92
CA VAL A 351 22.22 -0.95 -18.43
C VAL A 351 22.94 -1.08 -17.09
N THR A 352 22.30 -1.72 -16.10
CA THR A 352 22.86 -1.98 -14.77
C THR A 352 24.11 -2.84 -14.87
N ILE A 353 25.22 -2.33 -14.33
CA ILE A 353 26.48 -3.04 -14.16
C ILE A 353 27.17 -2.51 -12.90
N THR A 354 28.00 -3.31 -12.24
CA THR A 354 28.82 -2.85 -11.10
C THR A 354 30.31 -2.86 -11.44
N ASN A 355 31.05 -1.89 -10.91
CA ASN A 355 32.50 -1.99 -10.87
C ASN A 355 32.94 -2.88 -9.69
N HIS A 356 34.19 -3.31 -9.72
CA HIS A 356 34.75 -4.27 -8.77
C HIS A 356 35.10 -3.65 -7.41
N HIS A 357 35.28 -2.32 -7.33
CA HIS A 357 35.46 -1.61 -6.06
C HIS A 357 34.14 -1.56 -5.28
N ASP A 358 33.06 -1.09 -5.91
CA ASP A 358 31.74 -1.03 -5.27
C ASP A 358 31.24 -2.42 -4.87
N ALA A 359 31.48 -3.43 -5.71
CA ALA A 359 31.16 -4.81 -5.38
C ALA A 359 31.94 -5.32 -4.16
N SER A 360 33.21 -4.95 -4.03
CA SER A 360 34.02 -5.27 -2.85
C SER A 360 33.49 -4.58 -1.59
N GLU A 361 33.10 -3.31 -1.67
CA GLU A 361 32.56 -2.60 -0.51
C GLU A 361 31.23 -3.19 -0.06
N SER A 362 30.33 -3.42 -1.03
CA SER A 362 29.05 -4.08 -0.78
C SER A 362 29.21 -5.46 -0.16
N PHE A 363 30.24 -6.21 -0.55
CA PHE A 363 30.52 -7.51 0.05
C PHE A 363 30.98 -7.39 1.51
N ILE A 364 31.84 -6.43 1.86
CA ILE A 364 32.28 -6.22 3.24
C ILE A 364 31.10 -5.84 4.14
N THR A 365 30.21 -4.95 3.67
CA THR A 365 28.98 -4.64 4.40
C THR A 365 28.10 -5.88 4.61
N HIS A 366 27.98 -6.74 3.59
CA HIS A 366 27.29 -8.02 3.75
C HIS A 366 27.98 -8.91 4.79
N PHE A 367 29.31 -9.04 4.71
CA PHE A 367 30.10 -9.82 5.67
C PHE A 367 29.87 -9.34 7.11
N GLU A 368 29.97 -8.05 7.38
CA GLU A 368 29.76 -7.45 8.71
C GLU A 368 28.34 -7.72 9.24
N ASN A 369 27.32 -7.56 8.39
CA ASN A 369 25.93 -7.88 8.74
C ASN A 369 25.74 -9.37 9.06
N GLU A 370 26.41 -10.26 8.33
CA GLU A 370 26.33 -11.69 8.58
C GLU A 370 27.09 -12.10 9.84
N GLN A 371 28.22 -11.45 10.14
CA GLN A 371 28.92 -11.61 11.40
C GLN A 371 28.05 -11.20 12.59
N SER A 372 27.32 -10.09 12.49
CA SER A 372 26.45 -9.62 13.58
C SER A 372 25.19 -10.47 13.74
N LEU A 373 24.54 -10.85 12.64
CA LEU A 373 23.25 -11.55 12.67
C LEU A 373 23.36 -13.06 12.88
N ARG A 374 24.35 -13.72 12.26
CA ARG A 374 24.49 -15.19 12.24
C ARG A 374 25.81 -15.68 12.81
N GLY A 375 26.71 -14.76 13.17
CA GLY A 375 28.01 -15.09 13.74
C GLY A 375 28.99 -15.68 12.73
N GLY A 376 28.82 -15.46 11.42
CA GLY A 376 29.70 -16.03 10.40
C GLY A 376 29.27 -15.70 8.97
N CYS A 377 30.19 -15.74 8.01
CA CYS A 377 29.90 -15.51 6.59
C CYS A 377 30.74 -16.44 5.68
N PRO A 378 30.13 -17.39 4.94
CA PRO A 378 30.87 -18.28 4.05
C PRO A 378 31.47 -17.50 2.86
N GLY A 379 32.75 -17.72 2.57
CA GLY A 379 33.42 -17.04 1.46
C GLY A 379 34.52 -17.86 0.80
N ASP A 380 34.44 -17.97 -0.53
CA ASP A 380 35.54 -18.48 -1.37
C ASP A 380 36.41 -17.29 -1.80
N TRP A 381 37.48 -17.01 -1.05
CA TRP A 381 38.34 -15.85 -1.27
C TRP A 381 38.87 -15.80 -2.72
N VAL A 382 39.25 -16.94 -3.29
CA VAL A 382 39.78 -17.04 -4.67
C VAL A 382 38.78 -16.56 -5.71
N TRP A 383 37.48 -16.72 -5.42
CA TRP A 383 36.41 -16.32 -6.33
C TRP A 383 35.84 -14.94 -6.02
N LEU A 384 35.77 -14.58 -4.74
CA LEU A 384 35.21 -13.31 -4.29
C LEU A 384 36.13 -12.13 -4.55
N VAL A 385 37.45 -12.33 -4.57
CA VAL A 385 38.39 -11.28 -4.96
C VAL A 385 38.41 -11.15 -6.48
N PRO A 386 37.95 -10.02 -7.05
CA PRO A 386 37.98 -9.76 -8.49
C PRO A 386 39.39 -9.91 -9.10
N PRO A 387 39.54 -10.23 -10.39
CA PRO A 387 40.85 -10.52 -11.00
C PRO A 387 41.73 -9.27 -11.24
N MET A 388 41.27 -8.08 -10.90
CA MET A 388 41.92 -6.81 -11.23
C MET A 388 42.07 -5.94 -9.98
N SER A 389 43.22 -5.25 -9.84
CA SER A 389 43.50 -4.26 -8.79
C SER A 389 43.29 -4.79 -7.36
N GLN A 390 43.57 -6.08 -7.13
CA GLN A 390 43.16 -6.81 -5.92
C GLN A 390 43.57 -6.15 -4.62
N SER A 391 44.82 -5.72 -4.49
CA SER A 391 45.34 -5.11 -3.26
C SER A 391 44.65 -3.78 -2.89
N ALA A 392 43.94 -3.15 -3.82
CA ALA A 392 43.16 -1.94 -3.58
C ALA A 392 41.72 -2.23 -3.12
N LEU A 393 41.30 -3.49 -3.05
CA LEU A 393 39.94 -3.89 -2.68
C LEU A 393 39.87 -4.26 -1.21
N LYS A 394 38.81 -3.84 -0.51
CA LYS A 394 38.62 -4.17 0.91
C LYS A 394 38.51 -5.68 1.14
N VAL A 395 37.84 -6.39 0.22
CA VAL A 395 37.66 -7.86 0.30
C VAL A 395 38.97 -8.64 0.21
N PHE A 396 40.02 -8.07 -0.41
CA PHE A 396 41.32 -8.73 -0.51
C PHE A 396 41.97 -8.93 0.86
N HIS A 397 41.82 -7.95 1.75
CA HIS A 397 42.48 -7.93 3.06
C HIS A 397 41.69 -8.65 4.15
N GLN A 398 40.45 -9.07 3.86
CA GLN A 398 39.60 -9.80 4.78
C GLN A 398 39.86 -11.31 4.66
N GLU A 399 40.30 -11.95 5.73
CA GLU A 399 40.31 -13.42 5.79
C GLU A 399 38.88 -13.97 5.73
N LEU A 400 38.68 -15.03 4.96
CA LEU A 400 37.38 -15.68 4.75
C LEU A 400 37.48 -17.18 4.94
N LEU A 401 36.47 -17.78 5.58
CA LEU A 401 36.35 -19.23 5.71
C LEU A 401 35.45 -19.80 4.62
N LEU A 402 35.97 -20.83 3.95
CA LEU A 402 35.24 -21.54 2.91
C LEU A 402 34.50 -22.74 3.49
N TYR A 403 33.20 -22.56 3.72
CA TYR A 403 32.26 -23.63 4.09
C TYR A 403 30.95 -23.48 3.32
N LYS A 404 30.14 -24.54 3.32
CA LYS A 404 28.85 -24.59 2.62
C LYS A 404 27.73 -24.79 3.63
N LEU A 405 26.68 -23.97 3.50
CA LEU A 405 25.46 -24.08 4.29
C LEU A 405 24.31 -24.59 3.40
N LYS A 406 23.26 -25.13 3.99
CA LYS A 406 22.01 -25.48 3.32
C LYS A 406 20.91 -24.49 3.71
N PRO A 407 19.96 -24.16 2.82
CA PRO A 407 19.91 -24.51 1.40
C PRO A 407 21.07 -23.88 0.59
N SER A 408 21.38 -24.43 -0.58
CA SER A 408 22.54 -24.04 -1.41
C SER A 408 22.28 -24.07 -2.91
N PHE A 409 23.11 -23.32 -3.65
CA PHE A 409 23.30 -23.50 -5.10
C PHE A 409 24.62 -24.23 -5.37
N GLU A 410 24.57 -25.29 -6.16
CA GLU A 410 25.72 -26.15 -6.45
C GLU A 410 25.91 -26.34 -7.96
N TYR A 411 27.16 -26.21 -8.44
CA TYR A 411 27.46 -26.42 -9.86
C TYR A 411 27.27 -27.89 -10.25
N GLN A 412 26.80 -28.08 -11.49
CA GLN A 412 26.60 -29.40 -12.07
C GLN A 412 27.82 -29.75 -12.94
N ASP A 413 28.74 -30.57 -12.43
CA ASP A 413 30.04 -30.83 -13.08
C ASP A 413 29.96 -31.65 -14.38
N ASN A 414 28.90 -32.45 -14.58
CA ASN A 414 28.77 -33.26 -15.78
C ASN A 414 28.02 -32.52 -16.88
N LYS A 415 28.66 -32.45 -18.06
CA LYS A 415 28.06 -31.98 -19.30
C LYS A 415 26.83 -32.84 -19.64
N PRO A 416 25.60 -32.28 -19.72
CA PRO A 416 24.37 -33.07 -19.77
C PRO A 416 24.30 -33.99 -21.00
N TRP A 417 24.89 -33.59 -22.13
CA TRP A 417 24.99 -34.41 -23.33
C TRP A 417 25.88 -35.65 -23.20
N LYS A 418 26.80 -35.69 -22.21
CA LYS A 418 27.63 -36.89 -21.95
C LYS A 418 26.90 -37.93 -21.10
N THR A 419 25.90 -37.51 -20.33
CA THR A 419 25.17 -38.36 -19.39
C THR A 419 23.76 -38.72 -19.85
N HIS A 420 23.24 -38.05 -20.89
CA HIS A 420 21.89 -38.29 -21.41
C HIS A 420 21.77 -39.61 -22.15
N LEU A 421 20.76 -40.41 -21.81
CA LEU A 421 20.41 -41.65 -22.50
C LEU A 421 19.32 -41.37 -23.54
N TRP A 422 19.68 -41.43 -24.82
CA TRP A 422 18.76 -41.19 -25.94
C TRP A 422 17.80 -42.36 -26.10
N LYS A 423 16.49 -42.07 -26.26
CA LYS A 423 15.45 -43.11 -26.33
C LYS A 423 15.49 -44.00 -27.59
N ASN A 424 16.28 -43.66 -28.62
CA ASN A 424 16.34 -44.40 -29.90
C ASN A 424 17.75 -44.41 -30.53
N TYR A 425 18.72 -45.13 -29.94
CA TYR A 425 20.10 -45.16 -30.44
C TYR A 425 20.30 -46.09 -31.67
N ASP A 426 19.47 -47.13 -31.84
CA ASP A 426 19.71 -48.24 -32.80
C ASP A 426 18.87 -48.21 -34.11
N LYS A 427 18.33 -47.06 -34.54
CA LYS A 427 17.65 -46.97 -35.85
C LYS A 427 18.43 -46.09 -36.83
N PRO A 428 18.67 -46.54 -38.09
CA PRO A 428 19.32 -45.72 -39.11
C PRO A 428 18.53 -44.43 -39.29
N LYS A 429 19.23 -43.28 -39.26
CA LYS A 429 18.62 -41.95 -39.39
C LYS A 429 18.01 -41.76 -40.78
N THR A 430 16.76 -42.16 -40.99
CA THR A 430 15.91 -41.55 -42.01
C THR A 430 15.52 -40.16 -41.52
N LEU A 431 16.27 -39.16 -41.98
CA LEU A 431 15.98 -37.74 -41.84
C LEU A 431 14.59 -37.43 -42.40
N ASN A 432 13.58 -37.44 -41.53
CA ASN A 432 12.29 -36.79 -41.80
C ASN A 432 11.67 -36.30 -40.49
N ARG A 433 12.45 -35.62 -39.65
CA ARG A 433 11.88 -34.68 -38.67
C ARG A 433 11.48 -33.42 -39.42
N THR A 434 10.20 -33.38 -39.77
CA THR A 434 9.53 -32.33 -40.54
C THR A 434 9.95 -30.93 -40.12
N LYS A 435 10.42 -30.18 -41.13
CA LYS A 435 10.56 -28.73 -41.16
C LYS A 435 9.42 -28.04 -40.40
N ARG A 436 9.75 -27.23 -39.40
CA ARG A 436 9.04 -25.97 -39.17
C ARG A 436 10.03 -24.85 -39.46
N LYS A 437 10.07 -24.45 -40.74
CA LYS A 437 10.72 -23.21 -41.17
C LYS A 437 9.82 -22.07 -40.75
N ILE A 438 10.40 -21.10 -40.07
CA ILE A 438 9.64 -20.00 -39.50
C ILE A 438 9.38 -18.92 -40.55
N GLY A 439 8.14 -18.87 -41.05
CA GLY A 439 7.65 -17.86 -41.98
C GLY A 439 6.83 -16.79 -41.27
N PHE A 440 6.53 -15.66 -41.91
CA PHE A 440 5.83 -14.47 -41.38
C PHE A 440 4.62 -14.75 -40.45
N SER A 441 3.94 -15.90 -40.61
CA SER A 441 2.90 -16.38 -39.69
C SER A 441 3.38 -16.64 -38.25
N GLU A 442 4.67 -16.89 -38.02
CA GLU A 442 5.27 -17.09 -36.70
C GLU A 442 5.69 -15.81 -36.00
N LEU A 443 5.87 -14.70 -36.72
CA LEU A 443 5.95 -13.38 -36.10
C LEU A 443 4.56 -13.01 -35.54
N ALA A 444 3.50 -13.26 -36.32
CA ALA A 444 2.12 -13.16 -35.84
C ALA A 444 1.81 -14.18 -34.72
N ARG A 445 2.40 -15.38 -34.78
CA ARG A 445 2.27 -16.39 -33.72
C ARG A 445 3.09 -16.06 -32.50
N ALA A 446 4.22 -15.36 -32.60
CA ALA A 446 5.02 -14.83 -31.49
C ALA A 446 4.29 -13.67 -30.80
N VAL A 447 3.60 -12.81 -31.55
CA VAL A 447 2.70 -11.78 -31.01
C VAL A 447 1.46 -12.41 -30.35
N LYS A 448 0.83 -13.41 -30.99
CA LYS A 448 -0.30 -14.18 -30.43
C LYS A 448 0.13 -15.08 -29.26
N PHE A 449 1.40 -15.49 -29.23
CA PHE A 449 2.05 -16.25 -28.17
C PHE A 449 2.39 -15.36 -26.99
N SER A 450 2.92 -14.15 -27.20
CA SER A 450 3.06 -13.11 -26.18
C SER A 450 1.71 -12.70 -25.61
N ALA A 451 0.67 -12.58 -26.45
CA ALA A 451 -0.71 -12.36 -26.01
C ALA A 451 -1.27 -13.56 -25.24
N SER A 452 -0.98 -14.81 -25.63
CA SER A 452 -1.37 -16.03 -24.92
C SER A 452 -0.57 -16.27 -23.63
N LEU A 453 0.68 -15.84 -23.57
CA LEU A 453 1.55 -15.85 -22.39
C LEU A 453 1.05 -14.80 -21.40
N MET A 454 0.64 -13.63 -21.90
CA MET A 454 -0.11 -12.65 -21.12
C MET A 454 -1.44 -13.24 -20.66
N SER A 455 -2.24 -13.93 -21.50
CA SER A 455 -3.49 -14.60 -21.06
C SER A 455 -3.28 -15.71 -20.02
N LYS A 456 -2.15 -16.43 -20.03
CA LYS A 456 -1.81 -17.44 -19.01
C LYS A 456 -1.13 -16.86 -17.78
N ALA A 457 -0.37 -15.77 -17.90
CA ALA A 457 0.11 -14.97 -16.78
C ALA A 457 -1.05 -14.23 -16.10
N LEU A 458 -2.07 -13.83 -16.86
CA LEU A 458 -3.38 -13.35 -16.41
C LEU A 458 -4.20 -14.44 -15.69
N ALA A 459 -3.81 -15.72 -15.76
CA ALA A 459 -4.38 -16.78 -14.94
C ALA A 459 -3.68 -16.93 -13.57
N ASN A 460 -2.53 -16.24 -13.36
CA ASN A 460 -1.80 -16.11 -12.10
C ASN A 460 -1.49 -14.62 -11.82
N ARG A 461 -2.50 -13.75 -11.89
CA ARG A 461 -2.30 -12.30 -11.70
C ARG A 461 -1.66 -12.01 -10.35
N ILE A 462 -0.78 -11.02 -10.32
CA ILE A 462 -0.16 -10.53 -9.09
C ILE A 462 -1.28 -9.97 -8.22
N ARG A 463 -1.32 -10.44 -6.97
CA ARG A 463 -2.31 -10.01 -5.99
C ARG A 463 -2.07 -8.55 -5.64
N CYS A 464 -3.11 -7.73 -5.78
CA CYS A 464 -3.13 -6.33 -5.39
C CYS A 464 -4.19 -6.17 -4.31
N THR A 465 -3.75 -5.87 -3.09
CA THR A 465 -4.64 -5.65 -1.95
C THR A 465 -4.87 -4.16 -1.80
N ILE A 466 -6.10 -3.70 -1.96
CA ILE A 466 -6.50 -2.30 -1.82
C ILE A 466 -7.21 -2.15 -0.47
N LEU A 467 -6.60 -1.44 0.47
CA LEU A 467 -7.14 -1.19 1.80
C LEU A 467 -7.81 0.19 1.84
N PHE A 468 -9.00 0.25 2.44
CA PHE A 468 -9.65 1.54 2.70
C PHE A 468 -10.05 1.73 4.16
N ALA A 469 -10.00 2.99 4.59
CA ALA A 469 -10.64 3.46 5.82
C ALA A 469 -11.46 4.72 5.51
N SER A 470 -12.72 4.71 5.92
CA SER A 470 -13.68 5.77 5.58
C SER A 470 -14.77 5.92 6.63
N GLU A 471 -15.07 7.15 6.99
CA GLU A 471 -16.19 7.48 7.90
C GLU A 471 -17.48 7.80 7.12
N THR A 472 -17.35 8.44 5.95
CA THR A 472 -18.47 8.91 5.10
C THR A 472 -18.60 8.15 3.77
N GLY A 473 -17.78 7.12 3.56
CA GLY A 473 -17.81 6.26 2.38
C GLY A 473 -17.03 6.79 1.15
N LYS A 474 -16.45 7.99 1.19
CA LYS A 474 -15.73 8.55 0.03
C LYS A 474 -14.44 7.80 -0.30
N SER A 475 -13.66 7.41 0.71
CA SER A 475 -12.45 6.59 0.54
C SER A 475 -12.78 5.20 0.00
N GLN A 476 -13.91 4.62 0.44
CA GLN A 476 -14.42 3.36 -0.09
C GLN A 476 -14.73 3.46 -1.58
N LEU A 477 -15.47 4.49 -1.99
CA LEU A 477 -15.79 4.74 -3.40
C LEU A 477 -14.53 4.85 -4.27
N PHE A 478 -13.50 5.57 -3.79
CA PHE A 478 -12.21 5.66 -4.47
C PHE A 478 -11.45 4.32 -4.51
N ALA A 479 -11.56 3.50 -3.48
CA ALA A 479 -10.96 2.16 -3.48
C ALA A 479 -11.65 1.21 -4.47
N GLU A 480 -12.98 1.25 -4.54
CA GLU A 480 -13.78 0.47 -5.49
C GLU A 480 -13.45 0.88 -6.94
N ARG A 481 -13.38 2.19 -7.23
CA ARG A 481 -12.95 2.69 -8.55
C ARG A 481 -11.54 2.25 -8.91
N LEU A 482 -10.60 2.35 -7.95
CA LEU A 482 -9.23 1.90 -8.17
C LEU A 482 -9.18 0.38 -8.46
N GLN A 483 -10.05 -0.40 -7.81
CA GLN A 483 -10.18 -1.82 -8.06
C GLN A 483 -10.61 -2.12 -9.50
N GLU A 484 -11.57 -1.36 -10.05
CA GLU A 484 -12.02 -1.53 -11.44
C GLU A 484 -10.85 -1.33 -12.41
N THR A 485 -10.07 -0.26 -12.23
CA THR A 485 -8.85 0.02 -13.00
C THR A 485 -7.81 -1.11 -12.85
N PHE A 486 -7.51 -1.52 -11.61
CA PHE A 486 -6.48 -2.52 -11.36
C PHE A 486 -6.89 -3.95 -11.72
N LYS A 487 -8.19 -4.29 -11.69
CA LYS A 487 -8.72 -5.62 -12.09
C LYS A 487 -8.47 -5.92 -13.56
N MET A 488 -8.14 -4.94 -14.39
CA MET A 488 -7.76 -5.20 -15.79
C MET A 488 -6.43 -5.96 -15.89
N THR A 489 -5.52 -5.72 -14.95
CA THR A 489 -4.12 -6.18 -15.02
C THR A 489 -3.70 -7.07 -13.83
N PHE A 490 -4.25 -6.82 -12.64
CA PHE A 490 -3.92 -7.45 -11.36
C PHE A 490 -5.09 -8.27 -10.78
N ASP A 491 -4.84 -9.16 -9.81
CA ASP A 491 -5.89 -9.76 -8.96
C ASP A 491 -6.17 -8.77 -7.83
N ALA A 492 -6.93 -7.72 -8.16
CA ALA A 492 -7.19 -6.60 -7.27
C ALA A 492 -8.40 -6.85 -6.35
N LYS A 493 -8.17 -6.82 -5.04
CA LYS A 493 -9.19 -7.03 -4.01
C LYS A 493 -9.24 -5.84 -3.06
N VAL A 494 -10.45 -5.34 -2.80
CA VAL A 494 -10.68 -4.26 -1.87
C VAL A 494 -11.06 -4.83 -0.51
N PHE A 495 -10.45 -4.33 0.56
CA PHE A 495 -10.78 -4.67 1.92
C PHE A 495 -10.98 -3.40 2.76
N CYS A 496 -12.02 -3.42 3.59
CA CYS A 496 -12.13 -2.51 4.71
C CYS A 496 -10.99 -2.84 5.70
N MET A 497 -10.27 -1.83 6.19
CA MET A 497 -9.16 -2.03 7.13
C MET A 497 -9.58 -2.82 8.38
N GLU A 498 -10.78 -2.61 8.91
CA GLU A 498 -11.33 -3.35 10.05
C GLU A 498 -11.36 -4.87 9.83
N ASN A 499 -11.55 -5.30 8.58
CA ASN A 499 -11.67 -6.71 8.19
C ASN A 499 -10.35 -7.29 7.64
N TYR A 500 -9.25 -6.57 7.75
CA TYR A 500 -7.95 -6.98 7.22
C TYR A 500 -6.96 -7.31 8.33
N ASP A 501 -6.35 -8.50 8.25
CA ASP A 501 -5.32 -8.93 9.19
C ASP A 501 -3.93 -8.45 8.74
N VAL A 502 -3.31 -7.59 9.56
CA VAL A 502 -2.01 -6.96 9.32
C VAL A 502 -0.88 -7.98 9.19
N SER A 503 -1.01 -9.19 9.76
CA SER A 503 -0.01 -10.25 9.62
C SER A 503 0.21 -10.71 8.18
N PHE A 504 -0.76 -10.50 7.29
CA PHE A 504 -0.62 -10.82 5.87
C PHE A 504 0.27 -9.85 5.09
N LEU A 505 0.58 -8.66 5.63
CA LEU A 505 1.38 -7.64 4.92
C LEU A 505 2.76 -8.15 4.49
N GLU A 506 3.39 -9.05 5.27
CA GLU A 506 4.68 -9.64 4.92
C GLU A 506 4.63 -10.54 3.68
N GLN A 507 3.45 -11.08 3.38
CA GLN A 507 3.20 -12.00 2.26
C GLN A 507 2.63 -11.27 1.03
N GLU A 508 2.13 -10.05 1.21
CA GLU A 508 1.57 -9.26 0.13
C GLU A 508 2.67 -8.69 -0.77
N SER A 509 2.42 -8.69 -2.08
CA SER A 509 3.35 -8.14 -3.07
C SER A 509 3.07 -6.66 -3.36
N LEU A 510 1.79 -6.28 -3.36
CA LEU A 510 1.32 -4.93 -3.66
C LEU A 510 0.14 -4.57 -2.76
N VAL A 511 0.29 -3.50 -1.97
CA VAL A 511 -0.78 -2.91 -1.15
C VAL A 511 -1.02 -1.46 -1.53
N LEU A 512 -2.25 -1.11 -1.88
CA LEU A 512 -2.66 0.27 -2.14
C LEU A 512 -3.57 0.73 -1.01
N VAL A 513 -3.32 1.91 -0.45
CA VAL A 513 -4.09 2.41 0.70
C VAL A 513 -4.84 3.67 0.32
N ILE A 514 -6.15 3.71 0.57
CA ILE A 514 -6.99 4.90 0.42
C ILE A 514 -7.72 5.16 1.73
N SER A 515 -7.26 6.16 2.50
CA SER A 515 -7.83 6.44 3.82
C SER A 515 -8.23 7.90 3.98
N SER A 516 -9.29 8.16 4.75
CA SER A 516 -9.61 9.51 5.24
C SER A 516 -9.00 9.73 6.62
N THR A 517 -8.86 10.99 7.03
CA THR A 517 -8.57 11.36 8.42
C THR A 517 -9.83 11.92 9.09
N TRP A 518 -10.05 11.60 10.37
CA TRP A 518 -11.20 12.08 11.15
C TRP A 518 -10.79 12.75 12.46
N GLY A 519 -11.76 13.35 13.15
CA GLY A 519 -11.54 14.04 14.43
C GLY A 519 -10.44 15.10 14.34
N ASN A 520 -9.47 15.03 15.25
CA ASN A 520 -8.29 15.91 15.25
C ASN A 520 -7.02 15.19 14.74
N GLY A 521 -7.14 14.44 13.64
CA GLY A 521 -6.03 13.70 13.04
C GLY A 521 -6.11 12.17 13.20
N GLU A 522 -7.16 11.67 13.81
CA GLU A 522 -7.38 10.26 14.14
C GLU A 522 -7.75 9.42 12.91
N PRO A 523 -7.53 8.10 12.96
CA PRO A 523 -8.08 7.19 11.96
C PRO A 523 -9.62 7.21 12.00
N PRO A 524 -10.30 6.96 10.86
CA PRO A 524 -11.72 6.61 10.84
C PRO A 524 -11.97 5.36 11.71
N GLU A 525 -13.23 5.14 12.13
CA GLU A 525 -13.55 4.04 13.04
C GLU A 525 -13.03 2.68 12.51
N ASN A 526 -13.30 2.42 11.24
CA ASN A 526 -12.88 1.21 10.53
C ASN A 526 -11.38 1.15 10.18
N GLY A 527 -10.59 2.16 10.55
CA GLY A 527 -9.12 2.19 10.38
C GLY A 527 -8.34 1.99 11.68
N LYS A 528 -9.01 2.02 12.84
CA LYS A 528 -8.37 1.96 14.17
C LYS A 528 -7.61 0.65 14.42
N SER A 529 -8.16 -0.50 14.03
CA SER A 529 -7.52 -1.80 14.26
C SER A 529 -6.16 -1.90 13.56
N VAL A 530 -6.11 -1.56 12.27
CA VAL A 530 -4.89 -1.55 11.46
C VAL A 530 -3.88 -0.52 11.98
N ALA A 531 -4.35 0.66 12.41
CA ALA A 531 -3.48 1.67 13.02
C ALA A 531 -2.76 1.12 14.27
N ASN A 532 -3.49 0.47 15.18
CA ASN A 532 -2.93 -0.16 16.37
C ASN A 532 -1.95 -1.29 16.01
N SER A 533 -2.33 -2.20 15.11
CA SER A 533 -1.48 -3.33 14.73
C SER A 533 -0.18 -2.90 14.04
N LEU A 534 -0.22 -1.86 13.19
CA LEU A 534 0.98 -1.29 12.57
C LEU A 534 1.88 -0.60 13.59
N PHE A 535 1.29 0.07 14.58
CA PHE A 535 2.03 0.68 15.69
C PHE A 535 2.74 -0.36 16.54
N ASP A 536 2.06 -1.45 16.90
CA ASP A 536 2.66 -2.56 17.66
C ASP A 536 3.79 -3.23 16.88
N LEU A 537 3.60 -3.44 15.57
CA LEU A 537 4.62 -3.99 14.68
C LEU A 537 5.85 -3.07 14.61
N LYS A 538 5.64 -1.75 14.50
CA LYS A 538 6.73 -0.75 14.51
C LYS A 538 7.46 -0.73 15.84
N LYS A 539 6.74 -0.74 16.96
CA LYS A 539 7.33 -0.74 18.31
C LYS A 539 8.17 -1.99 18.54
N LYS A 540 7.71 -3.17 18.09
CA LYS A 540 8.49 -4.43 18.14
C LYS A 540 9.78 -4.31 17.33
N TYR A 541 9.69 -3.76 16.11
CA TYR A 541 10.84 -3.54 15.24
C TYR A 541 11.85 -2.53 15.81
N ASP A 542 11.39 -1.44 16.40
CA ASP A 542 12.25 -0.45 17.05
C ASP A 542 12.97 -1.00 18.27
N LEU A 543 12.28 -1.79 19.10
CA LEU A 543 12.90 -2.49 20.22
C LEU A 543 14.04 -3.42 19.76
N MET A 544 13.82 -4.15 18.66
CA MET A 544 14.85 -5.03 18.09
C MET A 544 16.08 -4.25 17.60
N ASN A 545 15.90 -2.99 17.19
CA ASN A 545 16.97 -2.10 16.73
C ASN A 545 17.53 -1.18 17.84
N GLY A 546 17.16 -1.41 19.11
CA GLY A 546 17.68 -0.65 20.25
C GLY A 546 17.11 0.77 20.38
N VAL A 547 15.99 1.08 19.72
CA VAL A 547 15.30 2.37 19.83
C VAL A 547 14.14 2.23 20.83
N THR A 548 14.15 3.07 21.87
CA THR A 548 13.07 3.13 22.87
C THR A 548 12.28 4.42 22.68
N ASP A 549 11.12 4.33 22.05
CA ASP A 549 10.17 5.45 21.92
C ASP A 549 8.97 5.24 22.86
N THR A 550 8.57 6.29 23.58
CA THR A 550 7.50 6.26 24.60
C THR A 550 6.20 6.93 24.14
N LEU A 551 6.14 7.38 22.89
CA LEU A 551 4.99 8.11 22.35
C LEU A 551 3.75 7.20 22.19
N SER A 552 2.55 7.78 22.38
CA SER A 552 1.27 7.12 22.09
C SER A 552 1.00 7.10 20.58
N LEU A 553 0.16 6.16 20.11
CA LEU A 553 -0.25 6.11 18.70
C LEU A 553 -0.85 7.45 18.23
N ALA A 554 -1.72 8.06 19.03
CA ALA A 554 -2.37 9.33 18.69
C ALA A 554 -1.33 10.45 18.49
N THR A 555 -0.31 10.49 19.34
CA THR A 555 0.79 11.45 19.24
C THR A 555 1.68 11.16 18.03
N THR A 556 2.01 9.90 17.75
CA THR A 556 2.78 9.49 16.56
C THR A 556 2.06 9.88 15.26
N ILE A 557 0.74 9.68 15.17
CA ILE A 557 -0.05 10.07 14.00
C ILE A 557 0.02 11.59 13.79
N LYS A 558 -0.18 12.37 14.86
CA LYS A 558 -0.16 13.84 14.79
C LYS A 558 1.23 14.37 14.41
N MET A 559 2.32 13.79 14.92
CA MET A 559 3.67 14.23 14.56
C MET A 559 4.00 14.08 13.07
N CYS A 560 3.31 13.19 12.34
CA CYS A 560 3.50 13.00 10.91
C CYS A 560 3.06 14.22 10.07
N THR A 561 2.36 15.21 10.65
CA THR A 561 1.99 16.46 9.96
C THR A 561 3.01 17.58 10.13
N ILE A 562 3.82 17.56 11.20
CA ILE A 562 4.77 18.63 11.56
C ILE A 562 6.05 18.58 10.72
N ASN A 563 6.52 17.37 10.39
CA ASN A 563 7.77 17.18 9.65
C ASN A 563 7.73 17.61 8.17
N ASP A 564 6.57 18.00 7.62
CA ASP A 564 6.43 18.49 6.25
C ASP A 564 6.89 19.96 6.08
N GLN A 565 6.81 20.79 7.13
CA GLN A 565 7.12 22.24 7.01
C GLN A 565 8.63 22.53 6.83
N THR A 566 9.50 21.57 7.16
CA THR A 566 10.96 21.70 7.00
C THR A 566 11.50 20.89 5.80
N ALA A 567 10.66 20.12 5.11
CA ALA A 567 11.09 19.16 4.09
C ALA A 567 10.91 19.64 2.62
N SER A 568 10.26 20.77 2.38
CA SER A 568 10.14 21.33 1.01
C SER A 568 11.35 22.21 0.69
N LEU A 569 12.43 21.63 0.14
CA LEU A 569 13.43 22.23 -0.77
C LEU A 569 14.75 21.43 -0.81
N ALA A 570 15.03 20.59 0.19
CA ALA A 570 16.27 19.79 0.26
C ALA A 570 16.14 18.35 -0.28
N ALA A 571 14.91 17.84 -0.45
CA ALA A 571 14.66 16.43 -0.77
C ALA A 571 14.77 16.07 -2.26
N VAL A 572 14.72 17.05 -3.17
CA VAL A 572 14.70 16.78 -4.63
C VAL A 572 16.09 16.43 -5.19
N ASN A 573 17.18 16.83 -4.52
CA ASN A 573 18.55 16.59 -5.01
C ASN A 573 19.31 15.43 -4.33
N LYS A 574 18.70 14.72 -3.38
CA LYS A 574 19.35 13.60 -2.66
C LYS A 574 18.87 12.20 -3.07
N GLN A 575 17.92 12.12 -3.99
CA GLN A 575 17.24 10.86 -4.35
C GLN A 575 17.98 9.96 -5.36
N LYS A 576 19.28 10.17 -5.61
CA LYS A 576 20.07 9.31 -6.50
C LYS A 576 21.24 8.55 -5.88
N ASN A 577 21.63 8.80 -4.63
CA ASN A 577 22.90 8.27 -4.09
C ASN A 577 22.89 7.76 -2.64
N SER A 578 21.79 7.18 -2.13
CA SER A 578 21.86 6.41 -0.87
C SER A 578 21.30 4.99 -1.04
N LEU A 579 22.20 4.06 -1.31
CA LEU A 579 22.06 2.61 -1.22
C LEU A 579 21.90 2.12 0.23
N ALA A 580 21.19 2.87 1.09
CA ALA A 580 20.79 2.35 2.39
C ALA A 580 19.71 1.29 2.15
N MET A 581 20.08 0.01 2.26
CA MET A 581 19.12 -1.09 2.21
C MET A 581 18.13 -0.93 3.36
N VAL A 582 16.87 -0.70 2.99
CA VAL A 582 15.73 -0.76 3.89
C VAL A 582 15.52 -2.24 4.26
N THR A 583 16.11 -2.69 5.38
CA THR A 583 15.94 -4.04 5.94
C THR A 583 14.89 -4.02 7.06
N GLY A 584 13.61 -4.03 6.67
CA GLY A 584 12.50 -4.14 7.61
C GLY A 584 11.60 -5.37 7.30
N PRO A 585 10.70 -5.76 8.22
CA PRO A 585 9.79 -6.91 8.05
C PRO A 585 8.99 -6.87 6.75
N LEU A 586 8.69 -5.67 6.24
CA LEU A 586 7.91 -5.46 5.00
C LEU A 586 8.79 -5.26 3.75
N CYS A 587 10.05 -5.69 3.75
CA CYS A 587 10.99 -5.48 2.63
C CYS A 587 10.55 -6.03 1.26
N ASN A 588 9.60 -6.98 1.24
CA ASN A 588 9.04 -7.54 0.00
C ASN A 588 7.78 -6.80 -0.49
N LEU A 589 7.22 -5.90 0.33
CA LEU A 589 5.98 -5.20 0.03
C LEU A 589 6.24 -3.97 -0.82
N ARG A 590 5.43 -3.78 -1.88
CA ARG A 590 5.29 -2.52 -2.61
C ARG A 590 4.01 -1.83 -2.19
N PHE A 591 4.04 -0.52 -2.00
CA PHE A 591 2.85 0.21 -1.60
C PHE A 591 2.76 1.64 -2.14
N ALA A 592 1.55 2.19 -2.10
CA ALA A 592 1.27 3.60 -2.32
C ALA A 592 0.04 4.02 -1.50
N VAL A 593 0.00 5.28 -1.08
CA VAL A 593 -1.08 5.81 -0.23
C VAL A 593 -1.71 7.04 -0.87
N PHE A 594 -3.05 7.08 -0.89
CA PHE A 594 -3.84 8.27 -1.16
C PHE A 594 -4.62 8.69 0.09
N GLY A 595 -4.39 9.91 0.55
CA GLY A 595 -5.00 10.43 1.78
C GLY A 595 -6.09 11.45 1.54
N LEU A 596 -7.31 11.19 1.99
CA LEU A 596 -8.39 12.15 1.99
C LEU A 596 -8.36 12.98 3.28
N GLY A 597 -8.45 14.30 3.17
CA GLY A 597 -8.56 15.18 4.32
C GLY A 597 -9.13 16.53 3.92
N SER A 598 -9.11 17.48 4.85
CA SER A 598 -9.48 18.86 4.60
C SER A 598 -8.44 19.79 5.23
N THR A 599 -7.94 20.77 4.46
CA THR A 599 -6.99 21.78 4.97
C THR A 599 -7.62 22.72 6.00
N ALA A 600 -8.94 22.65 6.17
CA ALA A 600 -9.65 23.32 7.25
C ALA A 600 -9.29 22.77 8.65
N TYR A 601 -8.67 21.59 8.71
CA TYR A 601 -8.23 20.94 9.93
C TYR A 601 -6.70 21.00 10.05
N PRO A 602 -6.14 21.29 11.23
CA PRO A 602 -4.69 21.39 11.44
C PRO A 602 -3.93 20.12 11.04
N ASN A 603 -4.49 18.95 11.35
CA ASN A 603 -3.89 17.65 11.12
C ASN A 603 -4.30 17.06 9.76
N PHE A 604 -4.06 17.83 8.69
CA PHE A 604 -4.45 17.48 7.33
C PHE A 604 -3.88 16.13 6.88
N ALA A 605 -4.78 15.19 6.55
CA ALA A 605 -4.48 13.82 6.10
C ALA A 605 -3.52 13.04 7.03
N ALA A 606 -3.52 13.36 8.34
CA ALA A 606 -2.56 12.80 9.31
C ALA A 606 -2.51 11.27 9.33
N PHE A 607 -3.66 10.60 9.35
CA PHE A 607 -3.71 9.13 9.37
C PHE A 607 -3.07 8.50 8.12
N SER A 608 -3.33 9.04 6.93
CA SER A 608 -2.73 8.54 5.69
C SER A 608 -1.22 8.76 5.67
N LYS A 609 -0.75 9.92 6.14
CA LYS A 609 0.69 10.22 6.29
C LYS A 609 1.36 9.26 7.28
N TYR A 610 0.69 8.92 8.37
CA TYR A 610 1.15 7.91 9.32
C TYR A 610 1.31 6.54 8.66
N ILE A 611 0.29 6.06 7.93
CA ILE A 611 0.37 4.77 7.23
C ILE A 611 1.54 4.74 6.24
N ASP A 612 1.69 5.79 5.43
CA ASP A 612 2.80 5.88 4.47
C ASP A 612 4.17 5.82 5.16
N LYS A 613 4.33 6.59 6.24
CA LYS A 613 5.58 6.62 7.00
C LYS A 613 5.88 5.28 7.65
N VAL A 614 4.91 4.67 8.34
CA VAL A 614 5.13 3.41 9.07
C VAL A 614 5.43 2.26 8.13
N LEU A 615 4.72 2.13 7.00
CA LEU A 615 5.03 1.09 6.02
C LEU A 615 6.46 1.23 5.46
N TYR A 616 6.87 2.45 5.15
CA TYR A 616 8.24 2.73 4.70
C TYR A 616 9.28 2.41 5.78
N ASP A 617 9.07 2.90 7.01
CA ASP A 617 9.99 2.66 8.13
C ASP A 617 10.08 1.16 8.49
N LEU A 618 9.02 0.38 8.23
CA LEU A 618 8.95 -1.08 8.40
C LEU A 618 9.54 -1.88 7.24
N GLY A 619 10.08 -1.24 6.20
CA GLY A 619 10.78 -1.96 5.14
C GLY A 619 10.23 -1.77 3.74
N ALA A 620 9.01 -1.25 3.60
CA ALA A 620 8.26 -1.37 2.35
C ALA A 620 8.71 -0.39 1.25
N GLU A 621 8.65 -0.88 0.02
CA GLU A 621 8.78 -0.22 -1.28
C GLU A 621 7.73 0.86 -1.60
N ARG A 622 7.97 2.17 -1.44
CA ARG A 622 7.04 3.18 -2.02
C ARG A 622 7.08 3.16 -3.55
N LEU A 623 5.94 2.92 -4.20
CA LEU A 623 5.77 3.05 -5.66
C LEU A 623 5.64 4.51 -6.11
N LEU A 624 4.92 5.30 -5.33
CA LEU A 624 4.66 6.71 -5.56
C LEU A 624 4.66 7.44 -4.21
N ALA A 625 5.05 8.71 -4.22
CA ALA A 625 4.90 9.55 -3.03
C ALA A 625 3.43 9.62 -2.62
N ILE A 626 3.18 9.67 -1.30
CA ILE A 626 1.83 9.90 -0.79
C ILE A 626 1.23 11.15 -1.44
N THR A 627 0.02 11.01 -1.95
CA THR A 627 -0.76 12.14 -2.49
C THR A 627 -1.96 12.36 -1.59
N THR A 628 -2.26 13.63 -1.31
CA THR A 628 -3.41 14.00 -0.49
C THR A 628 -4.45 14.74 -1.32
N GLY A 629 -5.72 14.44 -1.07
CA GLY A 629 -6.85 15.12 -1.68
C GLY A 629 -7.57 15.98 -0.66
N ASP A 630 -7.59 17.29 -0.89
CA ASP A 630 -8.26 18.27 -0.02
C ASP A 630 -9.73 18.42 -0.39
N GLU A 631 -10.63 18.11 0.55
CA GLU A 631 -12.09 18.21 0.39
C GLU A 631 -12.54 19.61 -0.09
N LEU A 632 -11.81 20.65 0.33
CA LEU A 632 -12.08 22.03 -0.06
C LEU A 632 -11.55 22.38 -1.45
N PHE A 633 -10.56 21.65 -1.95
CA PHE A 633 -9.83 22.03 -3.17
C PHE A 633 -9.35 20.80 -3.97
N GLY A 634 -10.08 20.44 -5.02
CA GLY A 634 -9.59 19.53 -6.05
C GLY A 634 -9.34 18.08 -5.62
N GLN A 635 -9.97 17.59 -4.54
CA GLN A 635 -9.80 16.21 -4.04
C GLN A 635 -9.92 15.13 -5.13
N GLU A 636 -10.93 15.24 -6.00
CA GLU A 636 -11.18 14.28 -7.08
C GLU A 636 -10.07 14.32 -8.14
N GLN A 637 -9.58 15.52 -8.46
CA GLN A 637 -8.50 15.71 -9.42
C GLN A 637 -7.20 15.11 -8.90
N SER A 638 -6.85 15.35 -7.63
CA SER A 638 -5.70 14.72 -6.98
C SER A 638 -5.80 13.20 -7.00
N TYR A 639 -6.99 12.64 -6.78
CA TYR A 639 -7.22 11.21 -6.87
C TYR A 639 -6.98 10.69 -8.30
N ARG A 640 -7.53 11.32 -9.34
CA ARG A 640 -7.35 10.91 -10.75
C ARG A 640 -5.88 10.89 -11.15
N ILE A 641 -5.14 11.94 -10.83
CA ILE A 641 -3.70 12.03 -11.13
C ILE A 641 -2.94 10.92 -10.42
N TRP A 642 -3.25 10.68 -9.15
CA TRP A 642 -2.61 9.64 -8.35
C TRP A 642 -2.97 8.23 -8.84
N SER A 643 -4.24 7.96 -9.15
CA SER A 643 -4.72 6.64 -9.62
C SER A 643 -4.03 6.23 -10.92
N ASP A 644 -3.88 7.17 -11.85
CA ASP A 644 -3.20 6.93 -13.12
C ASP A 644 -1.70 6.71 -12.92
N GLY A 645 -1.10 7.55 -12.07
CA GLY A 645 0.32 7.45 -11.72
C GLY A 645 0.66 6.11 -11.06
N VAL A 646 -0.14 5.69 -10.08
CA VAL A 646 0.09 4.44 -9.34
C VAL A 646 -0.20 3.21 -10.19
N PHE A 647 -1.18 3.25 -11.09
CA PHE A 647 -1.43 2.16 -12.03
C PHE A 647 -0.25 1.95 -12.98
N ARG A 648 0.28 3.03 -13.57
CA ARG A 648 1.48 2.96 -14.43
C ARG A 648 2.71 2.48 -13.67
N ALA A 649 2.97 3.07 -12.50
CA ALA A 649 4.09 2.66 -11.65
C ALA A 649 4.00 1.18 -11.25
N SER A 650 2.79 0.68 -10.93
CA SER A 650 2.55 -0.73 -10.64
C SER A 650 2.80 -1.60 -11.87
N CYS A 651 2.31 -1.20 -13.03
CA CYS A 651 2.51 -1.92 -14.30
C CYS A 651 4.00 -2.06 -14.64
N ASP A 652 4.77 -0.98 -14.49
CA ASP A 652 6.21 -0.96 -14.74
C ASP A 652 6.98 -1.82 -13.73
N VAL A 653 6.66 -1.67 -12.43
CA VAL A 653 7.30 -2.43 -11.35
C VAL A 653 7.01 -3.91 -11.45
N PHE A 654 5.82 -4.30 -11.92
CA PHE A 654 5.44 -5.70 -12.05
C PHE A 654 5.54 -6.26 -13.48
N CYS A 655 6.08 -5.47 -14.42
CA CYS A 655 6.26 -5.80 -15.84
C CYS A 655 5.00 -6.34 -16.53
N VAL A 656 3.85 -5.74 -16.24
CA VAL A 656 2.56 -6.07 -16.82
C VAL A 656 2.05 -4.89 -17.66
N GLY A 657 1.61 -5.11 -18.91
CA GLY A 657 0.77 -4.13 -19.62
C GLY A 657 1.31 -3.37 -20.83
N GLU A 658 2.41 -3.76 -21.50
CA GLU A 658 2.87 -3.06 -22.73
C GLU A 658 1.84 -3.02 -23.89
N ASN A 659 0.74 -3.78 -23.83
CA ASN A 659 -0.31 -3.83 -24.85
C ASN A 659 -1.65 -3.22 -24.40
N ILE A 660 -1.75 -2.65 -23.20
CA ILE A 660 -2.99 -2.01 -22.74
C ILE A 660 -2.86 -0.53 -23.04
N ASN A 661 -3.63 -0.06 -24.03
CA ASN A 661 -3.70 1.36 -24.36
C ASN A 661 -4.09 2.09 -23.06
N THR A 662 -3.21 2.93 -22.52
CA THR A 662 -3.45 3.59 -21.22
C THR A 662 -4.76 4.38 -21.24
N ASN A 663 -5.17 4.87 -22.40
CA ASN A 663 -6.45 5.52 -22.63
C ASN A 663 -7.67 4.60 -22.40
N GLU A 664 -7.56 3.29 -22.65
CA GLU A 664 -8.60 2.28 -22.36
C GLU A 664 -8.53 1.78 -20.90
N ALA A 665 -7.34 1.76 -20.28
CA ALA A 665 -7.16 1.24 -18.90
C ALA A 665 -7.34 2.28 -17.79
N THR A 666 -6.85 3.51 -17.97
CA THR A 666 -7.07 4.61 -17.01
C THR A 666 -8.38 5.35 -17.28
N GLY A 667 -9.13 4.94 -18.32
CA GLY A 667 -10.31 5.66 -18.75
C GLY A 667 -9.95 7.12 -19.04
N SER A 668 -9.30 7.39 -20.18
CA SER A 668 -9.67 8.64 -20.83
C SER A 668 -11.16 8.48 -21.12
N GLU A 669 -11.99 9.12 -20.28
CA GLU A 669 -13.45 9.02 -20.22
C GLU A 669 -14.08 9.47 -21.56
N ASN A 670 -13.87 8.70 -22.62
CA ASN A 670 -14.44 8.93 -23.95
C ASN A 670 -15.11 7.68 -24.54
N ASP A 671 -15.20 6.57 -23.81
CA ASP A 671 -16.11 5.48 -24.19
C ASP A 671 -16.55 4.70 -22.95
N ASP A 672 -17.73 5.03 -22.43
CA ASP A 672 -18.87 4.13 -22.61
C ASP A 672 -20.17 4.92 -22.39
N HIS A 673 -20.74 5.45 -23.47
CA HIS A 673 -22.12 5.94 -23.50
C HIS A 673 -23.16 4.83 -23.20
N SER A 674 -22.75 3.64 -22.74
CA SER A 674 -23.61 2.46 -22.55
C SER A 674 -24.34 2.35 -21.21
N TRP A 675 -24.19 3.30 -20.27
CA TRP A 675 -24.95 3.24 -19.01
C TRP A 675 -26.46 3.06 -19.28
N SER A 676 -27.00 3.72 -20.31
CA SER A 676 -28.40 3.63 -20.72
C SER A 676 -28.84 2.24 -21.20
N ASN A 677 -27.93 1.43 -21.76
CA ASN A 677 -28.25 0.10 -22.29
C ASN A 677 -27.99 -1.02 -21.28
N LYS A 678 -27.25 -0.75 -20.20
CA LYS A 678 -26.86 -1.74 -19.18
C LYS A 678 -27.74 -1.71 -17.93
N VAL A 679 -28.57 -0.69 -17.74
CA VAL A 679 -29.42 -0.53 -16.55
C VAL A 679 -30.87 -0.32 -16.97
N ARG A 680 -31.80 -1.05 -16.35
CA ARG A 680 -33.24 -0.84 -16.55
C ARG A 680 -33.99 -0.80 -15.23
N ILE A 681 -35.17 -0.18 -15.26
CA ILE A 681 -36.13 -0.21 -14.16
C ILE A 681 -37.30 -1.09 -14.58
N VAL A 682 -37.62 -2.07 -13.76
CA VAL A 682 -38.77 -2.94 -13.97
C VAL A 682 -39.84 -2.70 -12.90
N PRO A 683 -41.12 -2.58 -13.27
CA PRO A 683 -42.21 -2.51 -12.30
C PRO A 683 -42.38 -3.87 -11.61
N VAL A 684 -42.63 -3.85 -10.30
CA VAL A 684 -42.88 -5.05 -9.49
C VAL A 684 -44.33 -5.07 -9.04
N GLN A 685 -45.06 -6.15 -9.37
CA GLN A 685 -46.45 -6.32 -8.93
C GLN A 685 -46.49 -6.90 -7.51
N LYS A 686 -47.25 -6.24 -6.61
CA LYS A 686 -47.47 -6.62 -5.20
C LYS A 686 -46.16 -6.89 -4.42
N CYS A 687 -45.58 -5.82 -3.89
CA CYS A 687 -44.54 -5.90 -2.88
C CYS A 687 -44.95 -5.04 -1.68
N GLN A 688 -44.67 -5.51 -0.47
CA GLN A 688 -44.83 -4.68 0.72
C GLN A 688 -43.74 -3.61 0.71
N GLU A 689 -44.09 -2.37 1.08
CA GLU A 689 -43.07 -1.32 1.23
C GLU A 689 -42.04 -1.77 2.28
N PRO A 690 -40.73 -1.61 1.99
CA PRO A 690 -39.70 -2.07 2.90
C PRO A 690 -39.64 -1.20 4.15
N ASP A 691 -39.31 -1.80 5.29
CA ASP A 691 -39.02 -1.06 6.51
C ASP A 691 -37.78 -0.19 6.30
N ILE A 692 -37.91 1.12 6.54
CA ILE A 692 -36.86 2.11 6.27
C ILE A 692 -35.63 1.84 7.15
N CYS A 693 -35.84 1.50 8.43
CA CYS A 693 -34.76 1.25 9.38
C CYS A 693 -34.00 -0.04 9.03
N GLU A 694 -34.69 -1.11 8.62
CA GLU A 694 -34.05 -2.35 8.15
C GLU A 694 -33.22 -2.11 6.87
N VAL A 695 -33.78 -1.37 5.91
CA VAL A 695 -33.06 -1.04 4.67
C VAL A 695 -31.83 -0.20 4.97
N LEU A 696 -31.98 0.89 5.74
CA LEU A 696 -30.84 1.72 6.12
C LEU A 696 -29.80 0.90 6.87
N SER A 697 -30.24 -0.03 7.74
CA SER A 697 -29.33 -0.89 8.48
C SER A 697 -28.49 -1.76 7.54
N LYS A 698 -29.12 -2.31 6.50
CA LYS A 698 -28.43 -3.10 5.48
C LYS A 698 -27.49 -2.24 4.61
N ILE A 699 -27.93 -1.05 4.18
CA ILE A 699 -27.14 -0.15 3.34
C ILE A 699 -25.87 0.32 4.07
N HIS A 700 -26.00 0.69 5.34
CA HIS A 700 -24.92 1.30 6.12
C HIS A 700 -24.15 0.31 7.01
N GLY A 701 -24.57 -0.96 7.07
CA GLY A 701 -23.93 -1.99 7.89
C GLY A 701 -24.00 -1.70 9.40
N LYS A 702 -25.03 -0.99 9.85
CA LYS A 702 -25.22 -0.57 11.25
C LYS A 702 -26.64 -0.90 11.71
N LYS A 703 -26.84 -1.20 12.99
CA LYS A 703 -28.20 -1.38 13.51
C LYS A 703 -28.87 -0.03 13.72
N ILE A 704 -29.81 0.31 12.84
CA ILE A 704 -30.57 1.56 12.85
C ILE A 704 -31.97 1.26 13.35
N LEU A 705 -32.43 2.04 14.32
CA LEU A 705 -33.71 1.82 14.98
C LEU A 705 -34.65 3.02 14.79
N PRO A 706 -35.97 2.80 14.83
CA PRO A 706 -36.94 3.88 14.76
C PRO A 706 -37.07 4.57 16.13
N CYS A 707 -36.70 5.85 16.20
CA CYS A 707 -37.10 6.73 17.30
C CYS A 707 -38.39 7.50 16.93
N SER A 708 -39.18 7.98 17.89
CA SER A 708 -40.33 8.87 17.61
C SER A 708 -40.07 10.30 18.08
N LEU A 709 -40.36 11.30 17.26
CA LEU A 709 -40.25 12.71 17.67
C LEU A 709 -41.35 13.06 18.67
N ASN A 710 -41.03 13.13 19.96
CA ASN A 710 -41.98 13.46 21.03
C ASN A 710 -42.24 14.96 21.12
N ALA A 711 -41.17 15.76 21.13
CA ALA A 711 -41.26 17.20 21.28
C ALA A 711 -40.18 17.93 20.49
N ARG A 712 -40.50 19.17 20.13
CA ARG A 712 -39.58 20.14 19.54
C ARG A 712 -39.81 21.49 20.19
N THR A 713 -38.77 22.04 20.81
CA THR A 713 -38.82 23.33 21.49
C THR A 713 -37.84 24.29 20.83
N GLN A 714 -38.30 25.46 20.40
CA GLN A 714 -37.40 26.52 19.98
C GLN A 714 -36.73 27.15 21.20
N LEU A 715 -35.41 27.18 21.18
CA LEU A 715 -34.56 27.54 22.31
C LEU A 715 -34.25 29.05 22.37
N GLN A 716 -34.27 29.73 21.23
CA GLN A 716 -34.03 31.17 21.12
C GLN A 716 -35.34 31.95 21.12
N ALA A 717 -35.28 33.24 21.48
CA ALA A 717 -36.43 34.14 21.36
C ALA A 717 -36.96 34.19 19.91
N GLN A 718 -38.27 34.38 19.75
CA GLN A 718 -38.94 34.33 18.43
C GLN A 718 -38.42 35.38 17.43
N ASP A 719 -37.84 36.47 17.93
CA ASP A 719 -37.27 37.58 17.17
C ASP A 719 -35.78 37.39 16.82
N SER A 720 -35.16 36.25 17.15
CA SER A 720 -33.76 35.98 16.81
C SER A 720 -33.57 35.67 15.33
N GLU A 721 -32.50 36.21 14.73
CA GLU A 721 -32.10 35.89 13.35
C GLU A 721 -31.65 34.43 13.17
N SER A 722 -31.21 33.78 14.26
CA SER A 722 -30.82 32.37 14.25
C SER A 722 -31.86 31.52 14.98
N GLN A 723 -31.96 30.26 14.57
CA GLN A 723 -32.91 29.32 15.14
C GLN A 723 -32.19 28.06 15.62
N THR A 724 -32.39 27.73 16.89
CA THR A 724 -31.86 26.53 17.54
C THR A 724 -33.04 25.82 18.20
N ILE A 725 -33.11 24.49 18.04
CA ILE A 725 -34.19 23.67 18.55
C ILE A 725 -33.65 22.58 19.48
N LEU A 726 -34.41 22.30 20.54
CA LEU A 726 -34.26 21.09 21.33
C LEU A 726 -35.23 20.05 20.77
N VAL A 727 -34.68 18.91 20.33
CA VAL A 727 -35.44 17.77 19.83
C VAL A 727 -35.43 16.68 20.88
N GLN A 728 -36.61 16.15 21.22
CA GLN A 728 -36.77 15.01 22.15
C GLN A 728 -37.27 13.80 21.37
N LEU A 729 -36.51 12.71 21.40
CA LEU A 729 -36.81 11.47 20.69
C LEU A 729 -37.10 10.36 21.70
N ASN A 730 -38.22 9.67 21.53
CA ASN A 730 -38.53 8.42 22.25
C ASN A 730 -37.71 7.28 21.65
N THR A 731 -36.95 6.57 22.48
CA THR A 731 -36.14 5.42 22.06
C THR A 731 -36.91 4.10 22.16
N HIS A 732 -38.16 4.14 22.64
CA HIS A 732 -39.01 2.99 22.94
C HIS A 732 -38.34 1.97 23.86
N ASN A 733 -37.42 2.44 24.72
CA ASN A 733 -36.59 1.63 25.61
C ASN A 733 -35.77 0.53 24.87
N ALA A 734 -35.42 0.76 23.60
CA ALA A 734 -34.59 -0.16 22.85
C ALA A 734 -33.14 -0.18 23.39
N SER A 735 -32.64 -1.38 23.73
CA SER A 735 -31.33 -1.55 24.35
C SER A 735 -30.16 -1.07 23.48
N ASP A 736 -30.27 -1.16 22.15
CA ASP A 736 -29.23 -0.69 21.23
C ASP A 736 -29.18 0.84 21.10
N LEU A 737 -30.15 1.56 21.69
CA LEU A 737 -30.16 3.01 21.80
C LEU A 737 -29.72 3.50 23.18
N ASN A 738 -29.19 2.62 24.01
CA ASN A 738 -28.53 3.03 25.26
C ASN A 738 -27.32 3.89 24.94
N TYR A 739 -27.16 4.98 25.69
CA TYR A 739 -26.10 5.95 25.48
C TYR A 739 -25.60 6.47 26.84
N GLY A 740 -24.37 6.99 26.88
CA GLY A 740 -23.80 7.71 28.01
C GLY A 740 -23.76 9.23 27.75
N PRO A 741 -23.75 10.08 28.81
CA PRO A 741 -23.53 11.52 28.66
C PRO A 741 -22.26 11.79 27.85
N GLY A 742 -22.38 12.62 26.80
CA GLY A 742 -21.30 12.93 25.86
C GLY A 742 -21.30 12.13 24.56
N ASP A 743 -22.09 11.05 24.46
CA ASP A 743 -22.29 10.32 23.20
C ASP A 743 -23.02 11.16 22.14
N HIS A 744 -22.97 10.68 20.89
CA HIS A 744 -23.67 11.29 19.76
C HIS A 744 -24.82 10.41 19.27
N VAL A 745 -25.86 11.03 18.74
CA VAL A 745 -26.90 10.35 17.95
C VAL A 745 -26.66 10.59 16.47
N GLY A 746 -26.59 9.51 15.69
CA GLY A 746 -26.59 9.54 14.23
C GLY A 746 -28.01 9.49 13.69
N ILE A 747 -28.48 10.58 13.10
CA ILE A 747 -29.86 10.71 12.58
C ILE A 747 -29.86 10.67 11.05
N PHE A 748 -30.66 9.79 10.46
CA PHE A 748 -30.91 9.77 9.02
C PHE A 748 -32.08 10.68 8.67
N PRO A 749 -31.86 11.73 7.86
CA PRO A 749 -32.92 12.67 7.54
C PRO A 749 -33.78 12.21 6.36
N VAL A 750 -34.92 12.87 6.21
CA VAL A 750 -35.79 12.75 5.04
C VAL A 750 -35.66 14.01 4.20
N ASN A 751 -35.52 13.86 2.88
CA ASN A 751 -35.54 14.99 1.97
C ASN A 751 -36.90 15.70 1.97
N CYS A 752 -36.90 16.99 1.62
CA CYS A 752 -38.11 17.78 1.56
C CYS A 752 -39.08 17.21 0.50
N PRO A 753 -40.34 16.88 0.84
CA PRO A 753 -41.29 16.30 -0.12
C PRO A 753 -41.45 17.14 -1.38
N ASP A 754 -41.64 18.46 -1.24
CA ASP A 754 -41.77 19.38 -2.39
C ASP A 754 -40.56 19.34 -3.32
N PHE A 755 -39.38 19.12 -2.75
CA PHE A 755 -38.12 19.04 -3.50
C PHE A 755 -38.00 17.70 -4.25
N VAL A 756 -38.45 16.61 -3.63
CA VAL A 756 -38.55 15.29 -4.26
C VAL A 756 -39.55 15.34 -5.42
N GLU A 757 -40.72 15.95 -5.23
CA GLU A 757 -41.73 16.10 -6.29
C GLU A 757 -41.20 16.89 -7.47
N ALA A 758 -40.54 18.02 -7.22
CA ALA A 758 -39.97 18.85 -8.28
C ALA A 758 -38.91 18.07 -9.10
N ILE A 759 -38.11 17.20 -8.47
CA ILE A 759 -37.18 16.34 -9.21
C ILE A 759 -37.94 15.30 -10.03
N LEU A 760 -38.92 14.61 -9.43
CA LEU A 760 -39.75 13.62 -10.14
C LEU A 760 -40.46 14.21 -11.35
N GLU A 761 -40.89 15.47 -11.26
CA GLU A 761 -41.49 16.24 -12.36
C GLU A 761 -40.54 16.49 -13.53
N ARG A 762 -39.24 16.67 -13.24
CA ARG A 762 -38.19 16.95 -14.24
C ARG A 762 -37.59 15.68 -14.87
N LEU A 763 -37.82 14.50 -14.31
CA LEU A 763 -37.33 13.25 -14.89
C LEU A 763 -38.05 12.89 -16.19
N ASP A 764 -37.34 12.21 -17.09
CA ASP A 764 -37.91 11.76 -18.36
C ASP A 764 -38.94 10.65 -18.14
N ALA A 765 -40.21 11.01 -18.21
CA ALA A 765 -41.35 10.11 -18.05
C ALA A 765 -41.47 9.07 -19.18
N THR A 766 -40.74 9.21 -20.29
CA THR A 766 -40.79 8.25 -21.41
C THR A 766 -39.89 7.03 -21.20
N GLN A 767 -38.96 7.08 -20.25
CA GLN A 767 -37.95 6.04 -20.02
C GLN A 767 -38.10 5.30 -18.68
N GLY A 768 -39.32 5.20 -18.13
CA GLY A 768 -39.53 4.48 -16.88
C GLY A 768 -41.00 4.17 -16.55
N PRO A 769 -41.25 3.29 -15.56
CA PRO A 769 -42.59 3.04 -15.02
C PRO A 769 -43.17 4.29 -14.35
N SER A 770 -44.48 4.27 -14.04
CA SER A 770 -45.15 5.40 -13.39
C SER A 770 -44.47 5.77 -12.06
N ARG A 771 -44.50 7.06 -11.71
CA ARG A 771 -43.78 7.63 -10.55
C ARG A 771 -44.13 6.96 -9.22
N ASP A 772 -45.36 6.45 -9.09
CA ASP A 772 -45.87 5.81 -7.87
C ASP A 772 -45.84 4.28 -7.93
N GLN A 773 -45.31 3.69 -9.02
CA GLN A 773 -45.13 2.25 -9.08
C GLN A 773 -43.94 1.80 -8.23
N VAL A 774 -44.08 0.62 -7.63
CA VAL A 774 -42.97 -0.08 -6.99
C VAL A 774 -42.05 -0.62 -8.06
N ILE A 775 -40.75 -0.35 -7.93
CA ILE A 775 -39.76 -0.66 -8.94
C ILE A 775 -38.60 -1.50 -8.40
N CYS A 776 -37.96 -2.22 -9.32
CA CYS A 776 -36.67 -2.86 -9.10
C CYS A 776 -35.68 -2.34 -10.16
N THR A 777 -34.47 -2.03 -9.73
CA THR A 777 -33.38 -1.68 -10.66
C THR A 777 -32.66 -2.97 -11.05
N GLU A 778 -32.48 -3.21 -12.34
CA GLU A 778 -31.76 -4.37 -12.87
C GLU A 778 -30.57 -3.92 -13.71
N VAL A 779 -29.48 -4.69 -13.65
CA VAL A 779 -28.27 -4.47 -14.44
C VAL A 779 -27.98 -5.67 -15.32
N PHE A 780 -27.59 -5.39 -16.54
CA PHE A 780 -27.18 -6.37 -17.53
C PHE A 780 -25.81 -6.95 -17.17
N THR A 781 -25.71 -8.27 -17.06
CA THR A 781 -24.47 -8.97 -16.70
C THR A 781 -24.12 -10.00 -17.78
N GLU A 782 -22.93 -9.87 -18.37
CA GLU A 782 -22.36 -10.83 -19.32
C GLU A 782 -21.53 -11.88 -18.55
N LEU A 783 -22.18 -12.89 -17.98
CA LEU A 783 -21.51 -14.02 -17.32
C LEU A 783 -21.51 -15.25 -18.25
N GLY A 784 -20.47 -15.37 -19.07
CA GLY A 784 -20.31 -16.49 -20.01
C GLY A 784 -21.14 -16.31 -21.28
N PRO A 785 -21.53 -17.40 -21.98
CA PRO A 785 -22.29 -17.32 -23.24
C PRO A 785 -23.76 -16.90 -23.09
N ASN A 786 -24.24 -16.61 -21.88
CA ASN A 786 -25.64 -16.25 -21.60
C ASN A 786 -25.75 -14.81 -21.10
N GLU A 787 -26.57 -14.02 -21.79
CA GLU A 787 -26.95 -12.66 -21.42
C GLU A 787 -28.06 -12.69 -20.36
N THR A 788 -27.84 -12.11 -19.17
CA THR A 788 -28.86 -12.10 -18.10
C THR A 788 -28.97 -10.75 -17.39
N TRP A 789 -30.20 -10.36 -17.06
CA TRP A 789 -30.50 -9.20 -16.21
C TRP A 789 -30.59 -9.65 -14.76
N THR A 790 -29.85 -8.99 -13.87
CA THR A 790 -29.82 -9.30 -12.44
C THR A 790 -30.22 -8.09 -11.62
N LYS A 791 -30.76 -8.30 -10.42
CA LYS A 791 -31.15 -7.22 -9.52
C LYS A 791 -29.92 -6.43 -9.07
N HIS A 792 -29.98 -5.11 -9.23
CA HIS A 792 -28.96 -4.21 -8.69
C HIS A 792 -29.11 -4.10 -7.17
N GLU A 793 -28.04 -4.37 -6.43
CA GLU A 793 -28.12 -4.48 -4.96
C GLU A 793 -28.17 -3.13 -4.23
N LYS A 794 -27.90 -2.02 -4.92
CA LYS A 794 -27.78 -0.68 -4.30
C LYS A 794 -29.05 -0.23 -3.56
N LEU A 795 -30.22 -0.47 -4.14
CA LEU A 795 -31.48 -0.01 -3.56
C LEU A 795 -32.43 -1.19 -3.33
N PRO A 796 -33.29 -1.13 -2.31
CA PRO A 796 -34.35 -2.12 -2.14
C PRO A 796 -35.36 -2.00 -3.30
N ILE A 797 -36.30 -2.95 -3.33
CA ILE A 797 -37.50 -2.79 -4.16
C ILE A 797 -38.36 -1.73 -3.45
N CYS A 798 -38.54 -0.57 -4.06
CA CYS A 798 -39.26 0.56 -3.50
C CYS A 798 -39.81 1.48 -4.60
N THR A 799 -40.53 2.54 -4.25
CA THR A 799 -40.95 3.57 -5.21
C THR A 799 -39.82 4.57 -5.46
N LEU A 800 -39.86 5.29 -6.60
CA LEU A 800 -38.92 6.40 -6.87
C LEU A 800 -38.95 7.45 -5.76
N ARG A 801 -40.15 7.74 -5.25
CA ARG A 801 -40.38 8.67 -4.14
C ARG A 801 -39.67 8.22 -2.87
N MET A 802 -39.74 6.95 -2.49
CA MET A 802 -39.00 6.44 -1.32
C MET A 802 -37.49 6.53 -1.52
N ALA A 803 -36.98 6.17 -2.70
CA ALA A 803 -35.56 6.24 -3.02
C ALA A 803 -35.00 7.66 -2.84
N PHE A 804 -35.66 8.66 -3.43
CA PHE A 804 -35.24 10.06 -3.32
C PHE A 804 -35.56 10.69 -1.96
N SER A 805 -36.55 10.20 -1.21
CA SER A 805 -36.86 10.74 0.12
C SER A 805 -35.89 10.26 1.20
N TYR A 806 -35.53 8.97 1.21
CA TYR A 806 -34.85 8.34 2.33
C TYR A 806 -33.44 7.83 2.03
N PHE A 807 -33.18 7.35 0.81
CA PHE A 807 -31.98 6.55 0.53
C PHE A 807 -30.92 7.30 -0.27
N LEU A 808 -31.28 8.31 -1.06
CA LEU A 808 -30.36 9.01 -1.95
C LEU A 808 -30.16 10.47 -1.55
N ASP A 809 -28.92 10.96 -1.66
CA ASP A 809 -28.59 12.37 -1.50
C ASP A 809 -28.81 13.12 -2.82
N ILE A 810 -29.83 13.96 -2.81
CA ILE A 810 -30.24 14.83 -3.92
C ILE A 810 -29.82 16.29 -3.70
N THR A 811 -29.10 16.58 -2.62
CA THR A 811 -28.78 17.93 -2.17
C THR A 811 -27.32 18.32 -2.31
N THR A 812 -26.42 17.34 -2.25
CA THR A 812 -24.99 17.56 -2.51
C THR A 812 -24.74 17.84 -3.99
N PRO A 813 -23.87 18.81 -4.34
CA PRO A 813 -23.53 19.07 -5.73
C PRO A 813 -23.06 17.81 -6.48
N PRO A 814 -23.58 17.55 -7.70
CA PRO A 814 -23.22 16.34 -8.43
C PRO A 814 -21.75 16.36 -8.82
N SER A 815 -21.10 15.19 -8.68
CA SER A 815 -19.70 15.02 -9.10
C SER A 815 -19.51 15.26 -10.60
N GLN A 816 -18.28 15.58 -11.02
CA GLN A 816 -17.92 15.75 -12.43
C GLN A 816 -18.29 14.55 -13.30
N LYS A 817 -18.22 13.32 -12.77
CA LYS A 817 -18.69 12.10 -13.45
C LYS A 817 -20.19 12.14 -13.74
N ILE A 818 -21.01 12.58 -12.77
CA ILE A 818 -22.46 12.74 -12.98
C ILE A 818 -22.72 13.84 -14.01
N LEU A 819 -21.97 14.95 -13.98
CA LEU A 819 -22.08 16.02 -14.98
C LEU A 819 -21.73 15.52 -16.39
N GLN A 820 -20.72 14.65 -16.51
CA GLN A 820 -20.39 14.01 -17.77
C GLN A 820 -21.56 13.17 -18.30
N MET A 821 -22.19 12.37 -17.43
CA MET A 821 -23.37 11.58 -17.80
C MET A 821 -24.55 12.49 -18.17
N PHE A 822 -24.76 13.59 -17.44
CA PHE A 822 -25.78 14.59 -17.78
C PHE A 822 -25.54 15.22 -19.15
N ALA A 823 -24.29 15.49 -19.54
CA ALA A 823 -23.99 16.02 -20.87
C ALA A 823 -24.52 15.11 -21.99
N THR A 824 -24.51 13.79 -21.78
CA THR A 824 -25.05 12.81 -22.75
C THR A 824 -26.58 12.83 -22.86
N GLN A 825 -27.26 13.36 -21.85
CA GLN A 825 -28.72 13.47 -21.76
C GLN A 825 -29.24 14.88 -22.11
N ALA A 826 -28.35 15.81 -22.44
CA ALA A 826 -28.71 17.16 -22.83
C ALA A 826 -29.17 17.18 -24.29
N SER A 827 -30.39 17.68 -24.53
CA SER A 827 -30.93 17.80 -25.90
C SER A 827 -30.45 19.05 -26.63
N CYS A 828 -29.91 20.05 -25.92
CA CYS A 828 -29.34 21.27 -26.49
C CYS A 828 -27.80 21.26 -26.46
N ASP A 829 -27.17 21.68 -27.56
CA ASP A 829 -25.71 21.74 -27.70
C ASP A 829 -25.05 22.73 -26.71
N THR A 830 -25.75 23.81 -26.34
CA THR A 830 -25.23 24.79 -25.36
C THR A 830 -25.11 24.20 -23.96
N ASP A 831 -26.13 23.47 -23.51
CA ASP A 831 -26.15 22.82 -22.20
C ASP A 831 -25.15 21.68 -22.18
N LYS A 832 -25.09 20.88 -23.25
CA LYS A 832 -24.12 19.79 -23.43
C LYS A 832 -22.69 20.29 -23.29
N LYS A 833 -22.27 21.29 -24.07
CA LYS A 833 -20.91 21.84 -24.01
C LYS A 833 -20.55 22.41 -22.64
N ARG A 834 -21.51 23.05 -21.97
CA ARG A 834 -21.28 23.59 -20.63
C ARG A 834 -21.14 22.49 -19.58
N LEU A 835 -21.92 21.41 -19.68
CA LEU A 835 -21.79 20.24 -18.82
C LEU A 835 -20.47 19.50 -19.08
N GLU A 836 -20.05 19.35 -20.34
CA GLU A 836 -18.74 18.78 -20.71
C GLU A 836 -17.59 19.62 -20.16
N LEU A 837 -17.68 20.95 -20.23
CA LEU A 837 -16.69 21.83 -19.61
C LEU A 837 -16.59 21.61 -18.11
N LEU A 838 -17.72 21.58 -17.39
CA LEU A 838 -17.72 21.34 -15.94
C LEU A 838 -17.25 19.92 -15.59
N ALA A 839 -17.53 18.93 -16.44
CA ALA A 839 -17.08 17.56 -16.25
C ALA A 839 -15.56 17.40 -16.42
N MET A 840 -14.95 18.15 -17.34
CA MET A 840 -13.54 17.99 -17.71
C MET A 840 -12.59 19.00 -17.05
N ASP A 841 -13.06 20.22 -16.75
CA ASP A 841 -12.27 21.28 -16.14
C ASP A 841 -12.60 21.41 -14.64
N SER A 842 -11.69 20.89 -13.80
CA SER A 842 -11.81 20.94 -12.34
C SER A 842 -11.84 22.35 -11.76
N VAL A 843 -11.18 23.32 -12.39
CA VAL A 843 -11.18 24.71 -11.92
C VAL A 843 -12.53 25.35 -12.20
N ALA A 844 -13.07 25.11 -13.41
CA ALA A 844 -14.42 25.55 -13.76
C ALA A 844 -15.49 24.91 -12.86
N TYR A 845 -15.36 23.61 -12.58
CA TYR A 845 -16.22 22.89 -11.65
C TYR A 845 -16.18 23.45 -10.24
N GLU A 846 -14.99 23.63 -9.63
CA GLU A 846 -14.89 24.13 -8.25
C GLU A 846 -15.39 25.56 -8.13
N LYS A 847 -15.17 26.41 -9.14
CA LYS A 847 -15.77 27.75 -9.20
C LYS A 847 -17.29 27.68 -9.25
N TRP A 848 -17.86 26.81 -10.08
CA TRP A 848 -19.31 26.59 -10.17
C TRP A 848 -19.90 26.04 -8.86
N ARG A 849 -19.26 25.02 -8.28
CA ARG A 849 -19.62 24.38 -7.01
C ARG A 849 -19.55 25.36 -5.84
N THR A 850 -18.48 26.13 -5.70
CA THR A 850 -18.31 27.07 -4.59
C THR A 850 -19.26 28.26 -4.69
N ASN A 851 -19.49 28.78 -5.90
CA ASN A 851 -20.36 29.94 -6.09
C ASN A 851 -21.85 29.60 -5.95
N LEU A 852 -22.27 28.44 -6.49
CA LEU A 852 -23.69 28.09 -6.59
C LEU A 852 -24.13 26.99 -5.60
N SER A 853 -23.21 26.11 -5.21
CA SER A 853 -23.46 24.86 -4.45
C SER A 853 -24.78 24.18 -4.82
N PRO A 854 -25.00 23.87 -6.12
CA PRO A 854 -26.33 23.54 -6.61
C PRO A 854 -26.70 22.09 -6.28
N ASN A 855 -27.92 21.88 -5.80
CA ASN A 855 -28.51 20.56 -5.63
C ASN A 855 -29.00 19.99 -6.96
N ILE A 856 -29.46 18.72 -6.99
CA ILE A 856 -29.86 18.05 -8.24
C ILE A 856 -30.97 18.79 -8.96
N LEU A 857 -32.00 19.27 -8.26
CA LEU A 857 -33.09 20.05 -8.88
C LEU A 857 -32.55 21.30 -9.57
N GLN A 858 -31.70 22.07 -8.88
CA GLN A 858 -31.11 23.29 -9.44
C GLN A 858 -30.26 23.00 -10.67
N VAL A 859 -29.59 21.85 -10.73
CA VAL A 859 -28.87 21.42 -11.95
C VAL A 859 -29.87 21.12 -13.08
N LEU A 860 -30.96 20.41 -12.80
CA LEU A 860 -32.02 20.13 -13.79
C LEU A 860 -32.76 21.39 -14.27
N GLU A 861 -32.82 22.44 -13.44
CA GLU A 861 -33.36 23.76 -13.78
C GLU A 861 -32.35 24.59 -14.57
N GLN A 862 -31.09 24.62 -14.13
CA GLN A 862 -30.01 25.35 -14.81
C GLN A 862 -29.76 24.83 -16.23
N PHE A 863 -29.85 23.51 -16.41
CA PHE A 863 -29.68 22.85 -17.70
C PHE A 863 -31.02 22.29 -18.16
N SER A 864 -31.93 23.20 -18.52
CA SER A 864 -33.33 22.89 -18.82
C SER A 864 -33.54 21.83 -19.92
N SER A 865 -32.57 21.67 -20.83
CA SER A 865 -32.62 20.70 -21.93
C SER A 865 -32.29 19.25 -21.52
N LEU A 866 -31.91 19.02 -20.26
CA LEU A 866 -31.66 17.69 -19.72
C LEU A 866 -32.93 16.83 -19.71
N LYS A 867 -32.83 15.63 -20.28
CA LYS A 867 -33.85 14.57 -20.18
C LYS A 867 -33.25 13.39 -19.44
N VAL A 868 -33.31 13.43 -18.11
CA VAL A 868 -32.62 12.43 -17.28
C VAL A 868 -33.54 11.24 -17.01
N PRO A 869 -33.16 10.00 -17.39
CA PRO A 869 -33.91 8.81 -17.03
C PRO A 869 -33.78 8.51 -15.53
N PRO A 870 -34.83 8.02 -14.84
CA PRO A 870 -34.78 7.78 -13.41
C PRO A 870 -33.67 6.80 -12.98
N SER A 871 -33.36 5.80 -13.80
CA SER A 871 -32.32 4.81 -13.51
C SER A 871 -30.95 5.45 -13.29
N LEU A 872 -30.68 6.59 -13.94
CA LEU A 872 -29.39 7.28 -13.84
C LEU A 872 -29.21 7.76 -12.42
N LEU A 873 -30.19 8.48 -11.89
CA LEU A 873 -30.11 8.99 -10.52
C LEU A 873 -30.11 7.85 -9.50
N LEU A 874 -30.93 6.81 -9.69
CA LEU A 874 -30.98 5.67 -8.77
C LEU A 874 -29.65 4.94 -8.64
N THR A 875 -28.91 4.80 -9.75
CA THR A 875 -27.64 4.08 -9.76
C THR A 875 -26.45 4.98 -9.45
N GLN A 876 -26.50 6.28 -9.77
CA GLN A 876 -25.34 7.16 -9.68
C GLN A 876 -25.33 8.09 -8.47
N LEU A 877 -26.48 8.46 -7.91
CA LEU A 877 -26.50 9.33 -6.72
C LEU A 877 -25.93 8.61 -5.49
N PRO A 878 -25.18 9.31 -4.63
CA PRO A 878 -24.68 8.73 -3.38
C PRO A 878 -25.83 8.46 -2.40
N TYR A 879 -25.58 7.57 -1.44
CA TYR A 879 -26.55 7.31 -0.37
C TYR A 879 -26.68 8.51 0.57
N MET A 880 -27.89 8.71 1.10
CA MET A 880 -28.16 9.66 2.17
C MET A 880 -27.35 9.31 3.40
N GLN A 881 -26.52 10.24 3.87
CA GLN A 881 -25.71 10.04 5.08
C GLN A 881 -26.44 10.51 6.35
N GLN A 882 -26.13 9.87 7.48
CA GLN A 882 -26.53 10.34 8.80
C GLN A 882 -25.89 11.69 9.15
N ARG A 883 -26.55 12.48 10.01
CA ARG A 883 -25.99 13.66 10.65
C ARG A 883 -25.83 13.38 12.14
N TYR A 884 -24.64 13.63 12.67
CA TYR A 884 -24.35 13.44 14.09
C TYR A 884 -24.72 14.69 14.89
N TYR A 885 -25.32 14.46 16.05
CA TYR A 885 -25.61 15.49 17.04
C TYR A 885 -25.18 15.00 18.41
N SER A 886 -24.48 15.82 19.19
CA SER A 886 -24.15 15.50 20.58
C SER A 886 -25.43 15.42 21.39
N ILE A 887 -25.57 14.33 22.16
CA ILE A 887 -26.74 14.10 23.00
C ILE A 887 -26.68 15.10 24.17
N SER A 888 -27.81 15.73 24.42
CA SER A 888 -27.97 16.84 25.37
C SER A 888 -28.90 16.49 26.53
N SER A 889 -29.12 15.20 26.78
CA SER A 889 -29.86 14.65 27.91
C SER A 889 -29.04 13.63 28.68
N SER A 890 -29.24 13.55 30.00
CA SER A 890 -28.81 12.38 30.78
C SER A 890 -29.78 11.20 30.59
N PRO A 891 -29.30 9.97 30.35
CA PRO A 891 -30.15 8.78 30.23
C PRO A 891 -30.82 8.39 31.55
N VAL A 892 -30.25 8.82 32.69
CA VAL A 892 -30.80 8.56 34.03
C VAL A 892 -31.92 9.54 34.36
N MET A 893 -31.80 10.80 33.92
CA MET A 893 -32.84 11.82 34.10
C MET A 893 -34.02 11.63 33.12
N HIS A 894 -33.74 11.16 31.90
CA HIS A 894 -34.70 11.04 30.81
C HIS A 894 -34.78 9.59 30.31
N ILE A 895 -35.33 8.70 31.13
CA ILE A 895 -35.43 7.26 30.80
C ILE A 895 -36.29 7.05 29.55
N GLY A 896 -35.76 6.34 28.55
CA GLY A 896 -36.46 6.06 27.30
C GLY A 896 -36.52 7.24 26.33
N GLU A 897 -35.86 8.36 26.64
CA GLU A 897 -35.79 9.55 25.80
C GLU A 897 -34.34 9.97 25.54
N LEU A 898 -34.07 10.53 24.36
CA LEU A 898 -32.81 11.20 24.06
C LEU A 898 -33.07 12.59 23.49
N HIS A 899 -32.24 13.56 23.88
CA HIS A 899 -32.38 14.95 23.48
C HIS A 899 -31.22 15.39 22.60
N ALA A 900 -31.48 16.15 21.55
CA ALA A 900 -30.45 16.77 20.72
C ALA A 900 -30.67 18.29 20.60
N THR A 901 -29.60 19.06 20.81
CA THR A 901 -29.61 20.52 20.64
C THR A 901 -29.11 20.87 19.25
N ILE A 902 -29.99 21.35 18.38
CA ILE A 902 -29.74 21.45 16.93
C ILE A 902 -29.85 22.89 16.46
N ALA A 903 -28.77 23.42 15.89
CA ALA A 903 -28.83 24.66 15.13
C ALA A 903 -29.50 24.40 13.76
N VAL A 904 -30.57 25.13 13.47
CA VAL A 904 -31.27 25.05 12.19
C VAL A 904 -30.42 25.76 11.14
N VAL A 905 -29.82 24.97 10.26
CA VAL A 905 -28.97 25.49 9.18
C VAL A 905 -29.88 26.08 8.11
N LYS A 906 -29.76 27.38 7.91
CA LYS A 906 -30.36 28.13 6.81
C LYS A 906 -29.28 29.03 6.22
N PHE A 907 -28.71 28.64 5.09
CA PHE A 907 -27.88 29.54 4.31
C PHE A 907 -28.39 29.57 2.88
N ARG A 908 -28.21 30.72 2.24
CA ARG A 908 -28.51 30.94 0.84
C ARG A 908 -27.19 31.09 0.09
N THR A 909 -27.10 30.49 -1.09
CA THR A 909 -25.96 30.71 -2.00
C THR A 909 -26.09 32.07 -2.69
N GLN A 910 -25.11 32.43 -3.53
CA GLN A 910 -25.17 33.67 -4.34
C GLN A 910 -25.42 34.94 -3.51
N GLU A 911 -24.65 35.15 -2.43
CA GLU A 911 -24.75 36.35 -1.58
C GLU A 911 -26.15 36.58 -0.97
N GLY A 912 -26.94 35.52 -0.78
CA GLY A 912 -28.27 35.62 -0.18
C GLY A 912 -29.43 35.56 -1.18
N ALA A 913 -29.16 35.54 -2.49
CA ALA A 913 -30.19 35.43 -3.52
C ALA A 913 -30.59 33.97 -3.83
N GLY A 914 -29.71 33.00 -3.56
CA GLY A 914 -29.93 31.59 -3.85
C GLY A 914 -30.94 30.89 -2.92
N PRO A 915 -31.26 29.60 -3.17
CA PRO A 915 -32.17 28.83 -2.34
C PRO A 915 -31.56 28.49 -0.98
N VAL A 916 -32.43 28.12 -0.05
CA VAL A 916 -32.04 27.80 1.33
C VAL A 916 -31.56 26.35 1.41
N HIS A 917 -30.36 26.15 1.93
CA HIS A 917 -29.74 24.84 2.11
C HIS A 917 -29.84 24.35 3.57
N GLY A 918 -30.00 23.03 3.72
CA GLY A 918 -30.06 22.31 5.00
C GLY A 918 -31.05 21.13 4.93
N VAL A 919 -30.59 19.90 5.21
CA VAL A 919 -31.42 18.68 5.12
C VAL A 919 -31.94 18.27 6.50
N CYS A 920 -31.08 17.70 7.35
CA CYS A 920 -31.49 17.12 8.63
C CYS A 920 -32.08 18.14 9.61
N SER A 921 -31.37 19.24 9.85
CA SER A 921 -31.83 20.26 10.81
C SER A 921 -33.10 20.98 10.35
N SER A 922 -33.31 21.15 9.04
CA SER A 922 -34.54 21.74 8.51
C SER A 922 -35.71 20.76 8.53
N TRP A 923 -35.46 19.47 8.30
CA TRP A 923 -36.44 18.41 8.43
C TRP A 923 -36.92 18.27 9.86
N LEU A 924 -36.01 18.12 10.83
CA LEU A 924 -36.35 18.03 12.26
C LEU A 924 -37.09 19.27 12.76
N ASN A 925 -36.82 20.44 12.17
CA ASN A 925 -37.52 21.67 12.51
C ASN A 925 -38.97 21.75 11.99
N ARG A 926 -39.33 20.95 10.96
CA ARG A 926 -40.62 21.05 10.26
C ARG A 926 -41.50 19.81 10.40
N CYS A 927 -40.93 18.63 10.59
CA CYS A 927 -41.71 17.39 10.66
C CYS A 927 -42.73 17.40 11.82
N ALA A 928 -43.80 16.63 11.66
CA ALA A 928 -44.85 16.53 12.68
C ALA A 928 -44.36 15.74 13.90
N LEU A 929 -44.93 16.03 15.08
CA LEU A 929 -44.71 15.17 16.25
C LEU A 929 -45.22 13.74 15.94
N GLY A 930 -44.57 12.74 16.51
CA GLY A 930 -44.80 11.33 16.21
C GLY A 930 -44.09 10.82 14.94
N THR A 931 -43.46 11.69 14.14
CA THR A 931 -42.65 11.26 12.98
C THR A 931 -41.57 10.28 13.43
N VAL A 932 -41.40 9.19 12.67
CA VAL A 932 -40.31 8.23 12.86
C VAL A 932 -38.99 8.86 12.44
N VAL A 933 -38.01 8.81 13.33
CA VAL A 933 -36.65 9.33 13.17
C VAL A 933 -35.67 8.15 13.23
N PRO A 934 -35.16 7.67 12.09
CA PRO A 934 -34.19 6.59 12.09
C PRO A 934 -32.88 7.06 12.74
N CYS A 935 -32.48 6.37 13.81
CA CYS A 935 -31.43 6.80 14.73
C CYS A 935 -30.52 5.62 15.08
N PHE A 936 -29.26 5.90 15.42
CA PHE A 936 -28.36 4.99 16.12
C PHE A 936 -27.42 5.79 17.04
N ILE A 937 -26.86 5.13 18.05
CA ILE A 937 -25.90 5.76 18.97
C ILE A 937 -24.48 5.58 18.43
N LYS A 938 -23.73 6.68 18.39
CA LYS A 938 -22.28 6.67 18.19
C LYS A 938 -21.63 7.02 19.53
N THR A 939 -20.94 6.05 20.09
CA THR A 939 -20.27 6.23 21.38
C THR A 939 -19.05 7.15 21.24
N ALA A 940 -18.84 7.98 22.25
CA ALA A 940 -17.72 8.92 22.34
C ALA A 940 -16.91 8.63 23.61
N PRO A 941 -16.13 7.53 23.66
CA PRO A 941 -15.48 7.06 24.89
C PRO A 941 -14.47 8.07 25.48
N ASN A 942 -13.91 8.94 24.63
CA ASN A 942 -13.00 10.00 25.04
C ASN A 942 -13.71 11.30 25.40
N PHE A 943 -15.04 11.30 25.53
CA PHE A 943 -15.84 12.49 25.85
C PHE A 943 -16.94 12.20 26.89
N HIS A 944 -16.64 11.33 27.86
CA HIS A 944 -17.51 11.04 29.00
C HIS A 944 -17.01 11.73 30.27
N LEU A 945 -17.88 11.91 31.26
CA LEU A 945 -17.47 12.40 32.58
C LEU A 945 -16.40 11.48 33.22
N PRO A 946 -15.54 12.01 34.11
CA PRO A 946 -14.53 11.20 34.78
C PRO A 946 -15.17 10.09 35.63
N GLU A 947 -14.62 8.87 35.57
CA GLU A 947 -15.07 7.75 36.42
C GLU A 947 -15.00 8.08 37.91
N ASN A 948 -13.98 8.86 38.31
CA ASN A 948 -13.89 9.41 39.66
C ASN A 948 -14.65 10.75 39.74
N PRO A 949 -15.83 10.80 40.39
CA PRO A 949 -16.65 12.00 40.44
C PRO A 949 -16.05 13.13 41.29
N SER A 950 -14.99 12.87 42.08
CA SER A 950 -14.31 13.87 42.90
C SER A 950 -13.34 14.76 42.11
N LEU A 951 -12.99 14.38 40.87
CA LEU A 951 -12.10 15.17 40.03
C LEU A 951 -12.81 16.41 39.46
N PRO A 952 -12.13 17.56 39.35
CA PRO A 952 -12.73 18.76 38.77
C PRO A 952 -12.97 18.62 37.26
N VAL A 953 -13.94 19.36 36.73
CA VAL A 953 -14.33 19.35 35.31
C VAL A 953 -14.43 20.79 34.81
N ILE A 954 -13.70 21.08 33.74
CA ILE A 954 -13.72 22.36 33.02
C ILE A 954 -14.41 22.12 31.68
N MET A 955 -15.55 22.76 31.45
CA MET A 955 -16.32 22.65 30.20
C MET A 955 -16.20 23.95 29.42
N ILE A 956 -15.84 23.86 28.14
CA ILE A 956 -15.60 25.02 27.27
C ILE A 956 -16.39 24.82 25.99
N GLY A 957 -17.37 25.70 25.74
CA GLY A 957 -18.30 25.53 24.62
C GLY A 957 -18.70 26.82 23.92
N ARG A 958 -19.05 26.73 22.63
CA ARG A 958 -19.61 27.86 21.88
C ARG A 958 -20.87 27.47 21.11
N GLY A 959 -21.94 28.25 21.27
CA GLY A 959 -23.23 28.01 20.60
C GLY A 959 -23.77 26.61 20.90
N ILE A 960 -23.98 25.78 19.87
CA ILE A 960 -24.42 24.39 20.06
C ILE A 960 -23.37 23.48 20.73
N GLY A 961 -22.12 23.95 20.89
CA GLY A 961 -21.10 23.26 21.69
C GLY A 961 -21.48 23.07 23.15
N ILE A 962 -22.55 23.71 23.63
CA ILE A 962 -23.10 23.46 24.97
C ILE A 962 -23.88 22.15 25.08
N ALA A 963 -24.26 21.53 23.95
CA ALA A 963 -25.10 20.34 23.90
C ALA A 963 -24.63 19.18 24.79
N PRO A 964 -23.38 18.68 24.67
CA PRO A 964 -22.94 17.56 25.52
C PRO A 964 -22.84 17.96 26.99
N PHE A 965 -22.48 19.21 27.29
CA PHE A 965 -22.41 19.70 28.68
C PHE A 965 -23.77 19.71 29.36
N ARG A 966 -24.87 19.89 28.59
CA ARG A 966 -26.21 19.71 29.13
C ARG A 966 -26.46 18.32 29.67
N SER A 967 -25.99 17.28 28.96
CA SER A 967 -26.05 15.91 29.47
C SER A 967 -25.20 15.74 30.73
N PHE A 968 -24.03 16.38 30.80
CA PHE A 968 -23.12 16.28 31.95
C PHE A 968 -23.71 16.89 33.23
N TRP A 969 -24.27 18.11 33.18
CA TRP A 969 -24.84 18.72 34.37
C TRP A 969 -26.15 18.05 34.80
N GLN A 970 -26.94 17.51 33.86
CA GLN A 970 -28.10 16.70 34.19
C GLN A 970 -27.71 15.38 34.87
N GLU A 971 -26.66 14.71 34.38
CA GLU A 971 -26.14 13.49 35.00
C GLU A 971 -25.68 13.79 36.44
N ARG A 972 -24.86 14.82 36.61
CA ARG A 972 -24.34 15.21 37.92
C ARG A 972 -25.44 15.62 38.89
N LEU A 973 -26.50 16.31 38.42
CA LEU A 973 -27.66 16.64 39.26
C LEU A 973 -28.31 15.37 39.81
N GLN A 974 -28.55 14.38 38.95
CA GLN A 974 -29.18 13.12 39.34
C GLN A 974 -28.28 12.30 40.30
N GLU A 975 -26.97 12.28 40.07
CA GLU A 975 -26.00 11.65 40.97
C GLU A 975 -26.00 12.29 42.36
N ILE A 976 -26.12 13.62 42.43
CA ILE A 976 -26.22 14.37 43.69
C ILE A 976 -27.53 14.04 44.40
N ASP A 977 -28.67 14.09 43.71
CA ASP A 977 -29.98 13.82 44.30
C ASP A 977 -30.09 12.39 44.86
N LEU A 978 -29.59 11.39 44.11
CA LEU A 978 -29.55 9.99 44.56
C LEU A 978 -28.66 9.79 45.80
N LYS A 979 -27.52 10.48 45.88
CA LYS A 979 -26.60 10.38 47.04
C LYS A 979 -27.03 11.25 48.22
N THR A 980 -27.87 12.26 48.03
CA THR A 980 -28.38 13.14 49.10
C THR A 980 -29.33 12.41 50.07
N ILE A 981 -29.85 11.23 49.69
CA ILE A 981 -30.55 10.31 50.61
C ILE A 981 -29.60 9.72 51.68
N SER A 982 -28.28 9.74 51.45
CA SER A 982 -27.26 9.39 52.44
C SER A 982 -26.46 10.65 52.81
N SER A 983 -26.95 11.36 53.83
CA SER A 983 -26.62 12.74 54.25
C SER A 983 -25.14 13.04 54.65
N LYS A 984 -24.16 12.25 54.18
CA LYS A 984 -22.72 12.42 54.46
C LYS A 984 -21.84 12.69 53.22
N THR A 985 -22.39 12.79 52.01
CA THR A 985 -21.59 12.69 50.75
C THR A 985 -21.59 13.92 49.83
N LYS A 986 -22.07 15.10 50.26
CA LYS A 986 -21.98 16.33 49.43
C LYS A 986 -20.53 16.77 49.14
N HIS A 987 -19.55 16.31 49.91
CA HIS A 987 -18.11 16.59 49.72
C HIS A 987 -17.39 15.61 48.77
N CYS A 988 -18.10 14.69 48.11
CA CYS A 988 -17.47 13.68 47.24
C CYS A 988 -17.39 14.07 45.75
N PHE A 989 -17.93 15.23 45.35
CA PHE A 989 -17.97 15.67 43.95
C PHE A 989 -16.99 16.82 43.69
N GLY A 990 -16.20 16.72 42.62
CA GLY A 990 -15.29 17.76 42.16
C GLY A 990 -16.04 18.95 41.56
N GLN A 991 -15.39 20.10 41.52
CA GLN A 991 -15.96 21.32 40.95
C GLN A 991 -16.25 21.16 39.46
N MET A 992 -17.44 21.60 39.01
CA MET A 992 -17.77 21.71 37.57
C MET A 992 -17.92 23.18 37.20
N ILE A 993 -17.15 23.66 36.22
CA ILE A 993 -17.20 25.04 35.74
C ILE A 993 -17.44 25.07 34.23
N LEU A 994 -18.33 25.95 33.76
CA LEU A 994 -18.63 26.15 32.35
C LEU A 994 -18.14 27.51 31.85
N TYR A 995 -17.39 27.51 30.75
CA TYR A 995 -17.02 28.68 29.96
C TYR A 995 -17.76 28.62 28.61
N PHE A 996 -18.79 29.45 28.45
CA PHE A 996 -19.71 29.40 27.32
C PHE A 996 -19.65 30.68 26.47
N GLY A 997 -19.79 30.55 25.15
CA GLY A 997 -19.83 31.68 24.22
C GLY A 997 -21.05 31.69 23.30
N CYS A 998 -21.71 32.84 23.15
CA CYS A 998 -22.80 33.07 22.20
C CYS A 998 -22.76 34.49 21.62
N LYS A 999 -23.68 34.84 20.71
CA LYS A 999 -23.66 36.19 20.10
C LYS A 999 -24.23 37.23 21.05
N THR A 1000 -25.40 36.97 21.60
CA THR A 1000 -26.16 37.90 22.45
C THR A 1000 -26.79 37.16 23.63
N VAL A 1001 -27.28 37.89 24.63
CA VAL A 1001 -28.00 37.36 25.79
C VAL A 1001 -29.23 36.55 25.35
N LYS A 1002 -29.91 36.96 24.28
CA LYS A 1002 -31.05 36.22 23.69
C LYS A 1002 -30.67 34.87 23.08
N GLU A 1003 -29.39 34.67 22.75
CA GLU A 1003 -28.86 33.40 22.24
C GLU A 1003 -28.29 32.50 23.35
N ASN A 1004 -28.33 32.92 24.62
CA ASN A 1004 -28.01 32.06 25.77
C ASN A 1004 -29.21 31.17 26.16
N PHE A 1005 -29.54 30.22 25.28
CA PHE A 1005 -30.79 29.49 25.36
C PHE A 1005 -30.96 28.54 26.56
N TYR A 1006 -29.88 28.14 27.24
CA TYR A 1006 -29.95 27.39 28.49
C TYR A 1006 -29.68 28.26 29.72
N GLY A 1007 -29.72 29.60 29.60
CA GLY A 1007 -29.35 30.52 30.68
C GLY A 1007 -30.12 30.30 31.99
N LYS A 1008 -31.40 29.89 31.92
CA LYS A 1008 -32.20 29.54 33.12
C LYS A 1008 -31.72 28.24 33.76
N GLU A 1009 -31.54 27.18 32.97
CA GLU A 1009 -30.99 25.90 33.46
C GLU A 1009 -29.61 26.11 34.10
N LEU A 1010 -28.74 26.95 33.51
CA LEU A 1010 -27.42 27.25 34.07
C LEU A 1010 -27.49 27.96 35.43
N ALA A 1011 -28.43 28.89 35.61
CA ALA A 1011 -28.66 29.56 36.89
C ALA A 1011 -29.13 28.55 37.95
N GLU A 1012 -30.08 27.68 37.60
CA GLU A 1012 -30.58 26.60 38.46
C GLU A 1012 -29.46 25.61 38.85
N MET A 1013 -28.59 25.24 37.90
CA MET A 1013 -27.47 24.34 38.18
C MET A 1013 -26.41 24.96 39.09
N LYS A 1014 -26.26 26.29 39.06
CA LYS A 1014 -25.40 27.02 40.00
C LYS A 1014 -26.00 27.05 41.40
N GLU A 1015 -27.30 27.29 41.51
CA GLU A 1015 -28.03 27.31 42.78
C GLU A 1015 -28.09 25.92 43.44
N SER A 1016 -28.24 24.85 42.66
CA SER A 1016 -28.22 23.47 43.15
C SER A 1016 -26.84 22.97 43.59
N GLY A 1017 -25.78 23.68 43.20
CA GLY A 1017 -24.38 23.32 43.47
C GLY A 1017 -23.80 22.30 42.50
N VAL A 1018 -24.49 21.96 41.41
CA VAL A 1018 -23.96 21.15 40.31
C VAL A 1018 -22.82 21.88 39.61
N LEU A 1019 -23.06 23.14 39.22
CA LEU A 1019 -22.04 24.03 38.69
C LEU A 1019 -21.48 24.89 39.82
N SER A 1020 -20.18 24.82 40.05
CA SER A 1020 -19.51 25.73 40.98
C SER A 1020 -19.55 27.17 40.47
N ASN A 1021 -19.39 27.35 39.16
CA ASN A 1021 -19.63 28.62 38.50
C ASN A 1021 -19.87 28.42 36.99
N TYR A 1022 -20.34 29.47 36.32
CA TYR A 1022 -20.36 29.53 34.86
C TYR A 1022 -20.06 30.96 34.39
N HIS A 1023 -19.43 31.08 33.23
CA HIS A 1023 -19.07 32.35 32.61
C HIS A 1023 -19.56 32.37 31.16
N VAL A 1024 -20.16 33.49 30.74
CA VAL A 1024 -20.73 33.63 29.39
C VAL A 1024 -20.07 34.79 28.64
N ALA A 1025 -19.51 34.51 27.47
CA ALA A 1025 -18.95 35.48 26.53
C ALA A 1025 -19.99 35.86 25.48
N TYR A 1026 -20.18 37.16 25.27
CA TYR A 1026 -21.06 37.71 24.24
C TYR A 1026 -20.25 38.41 23.14
N SER A 1027 -20.39 37.93 21.91
CA SER A 1027 -19.57 38.41 20.78
C SER A 1027 -20.22 39.52 19.93
N LYS A 1028 -21.53 39.77 20.10
CA LYS A 1028 -22.32 40.76 19.34
C LYS A 1028 -23.40 41.46 20.20
N GLU A 1029 -23.26 41.50 21.52
CA GLU A 1029 -24.22 42.24 22.37
C GLU A 1029 -23.98 43.75 22.21
N PRO A 1030 -24.98 44.57 21.84
CA PRO A 1030 -24.77 45.98 21.48
C PRO A 1030 -24.08 46.84 22.55
N ASP A 1031 -24.39 46.58 23.82
CA ASP A 1031 -23.93 47.38 24.96
C ASP A 1031 -22.67 46.82 25.65
N LEU A 1032 -22.10 45.72 25.13
CA LEU A 1032 -20.91 45.08 25.70
C LEU A 1032 -19.74 45.05 24.71
N PRO A 1033 -18.49 45.15 25.19
CA PRO A 1033 -17.34 44.91 24.34
C PRO A 1033 -17.37 43.48 23.80
N LYS A 1034 -16.97 43.32 22.54
CA LYS A 1034 -16.87 42.02 21.88
C LYS A 1034 -15.97 41.10 22.69
N CYS A 1035 -16.56 40.05 23.26
CA CYS A 1035 -15.89 39.09 24.12
C CYS A 1035 -16.09 37.67 23.59
N TYR A 1036 -15.03 36.89 23.58
CA TYR A 1036 -15.02 35.49 23.22
C TYR A 1036 -14.60 34.60 24.40
N VAL A 1037 -14.80 33.29 24.24
CA VAL A 1037 -14.53 32.32 25.31
C VAL A 1037 -13.06 32.34 25.73
N GLN A 1038 -12.12 32.50 24.78
CA GLN A 1038 -10.70 32.62 25.10
C GLN A 1038 -10.36 33.85 25.97
N ASP A 1039 -11.12 34.94 25.85
CA ASP A 1039 -10.88 36.15 26.65
C ASP A 1039 -11.26 35.89 28.11
N ILE A 1040 -12.37 35.17 28.34
CA ILE A 1040 -12.80 34.76 29.68
C ILE A 1040 -11.85 33.72 30.28
N ILE A 1041 -11.32 32.79 29.46
CA ILE A 1041 -10.32 31.82 29.91
C ILE A 1041 -9.09 32.55 30.45
N LEU A 1042 -8.56 33.56 29.75
CA LEU A 1042 -7.42 34.34 30.22
C LEU A 1042 -7.72 35.10 31.52
N GLN A 1043 -8.92 35.67 31.65
CA GLN A 1043 -9.34 36.34 32.88
C GLN A 1043 -9.38 35.41 34.10
N ASN A 1044 -9.55 34.11 33.87
CA ASN A 1044 -9.62 33.08 34.92
C ASN A 1044 -8.42 32.11 34.86
N ALA A 1045 -7.32 32.49 34.19
CA ALA A 1045 -6.19 31.61 33.90
C ALA A 1045 -5.57 30.99 35.15
N ALA A 1046 -5.45 31.75 36.24
CA ALA A 1046 -4.93 31.26 37.52
C ALA A 1046 -5.77 30.10 38.10
N SER A 1047 -7.09 30.24 38.09
CA SER A 1047 -8.01 29.22 38.59
C SER A 1047 -8.04 27.98 37.69
N ILE A 1048 -8.00 28.18 36.37
CA ILE A 1048 -7.92 27.09 35.39
C ILE A 1048 -6.63 26.30 35.58
N TYR A 1049 -5.49 26.98 35.75
CA TYR A 1049 -4.22 26.33 36.03
C TYR A 1049 -4.29 25.49 37.32
N GLU A 1050 -4.80 26.05 38.42
CA GLU A 1050 -4.94 25.34 39.70
C GLU A 1050 -5.83 24.10 39.56
N MET A 1051 -6.94 24.20 38.83
CA MET A 1051 -7.81 23.04 38.56
C MET A 1051 -7.07 21.95 37.76
N ILE A 1052 -6.35 22.33 36.70
CA ILE A 1052 -5.59 21.38 35.88
C ILE A 1052 -4.51 20.67 36.73
N ASP A 1053 -3.82 21.41 37.61
CA ASP A 1053 -2.83 20.86 38.53
C ASP A 1053 -3.46 19.88 39.53
N ASN A 1054 -4.68 20.20 40.01
CA ASN A 1054 -5.49 19.35 40.88
C ASN A 1054 -6.23 18.20 40.17
N GLY A 1055 -5.79 17.80 38.97
CA GLY A 1055 -6.36 16.62 38.32
C GLY A 1055 -7.58 16.87 37.43
N ALA A 1056 -7.93 18.12 37.11
CA ALA A 1056 -9.12 18.42 36.31
C ALA A 1056 -9.11 17.76 34.93
N HIS A 1057 -10.31 17.45 34.44
CA HIS A 1057 -10.58 17.11 33.05
C HIS A 1057 -11.08 18.34 32.29
N VAL A 1058 -10.51 18.60 31.11
CA VAL A 1058 -10.85 19.74 30.25
C VAL A 1058 -11.63 19.23 29.04
N TYR A 1059 -12.83 19.76 28.82
CA TYR A 1059 -13.69 19.41 27.69
C TYR A 1059 -13.93 20.62 26.80
N ILE A 1060 -13.66 20.48 25.51
CA ILE A 1060 -13.87 21.52 24.51
C ILE A 1060 -14.88 21.01 23.49
N ALA A 1061 -15.98 21.74 23.30
CA ALA A 1061 -17.01 21.38 22.33
C ALA A 1061 -17.41 22.58 21.44
N GLY A 1062 -17.38 22.39 20.12
CA GLY A 1062 -17.72 23.45 19.17
C GLY A 1062 -16.99 23.33 17.84
N ASP A 1063 -16.83 24.45 17.12
CA ASP A 1063 -16.13 24.45 15.84
C ASP A 1063 -14.61 24.37 15.96
N MET A 1064 -13.96 23.81 14.94
CA MET A 1064 -12.51 23.59 14.90
C MET A 1064 -11.68 24.86 15.14
N SER A 1065 -12.09 26.00 14.58
CA SER A 1065 -11.36 27.26 14.77
C SER A 1065 -11.38 27.71 16.24
N MET A 1066 -12.53 27.60 16.90
CA MET A 1066 -12.66 27.90 18.32
C MET A 1066 -11.80 26.96 19.18
N ALA A 1067 -11.85 25.66 18.95
CA ALA A 1067 -11.08 24.69 19.74
C ALA A 1067 -9.56 24.89 19.62
N HIS A 1068 -9.07 25.22 18.42
CA HIS A 1068 -7.65 25.54 18.22
C HIS A 1068 -7.24 26.79 19.01
N ILE A 1069 -8.04 27.86 18.95
CA ILE A 1069 -7.78 29.10 19.70
C ILE A 1069 -7.79 28.82 21.20
N VAL A 1070 -8.82 28.12 21.71
CA VAL A 1070 -8.93 27.76 23.13
C VAL A 1070 -7.74 26.93 23.60
N THR A 1071 -7.31 25.93 22.83
CA THR A 1071 -6.13 25.12 23.15
C THR A 1071 -4.90 26.02 23.31
N ARG A 1072 -4.67 26.93 22.37
CA ARG A 1072 -3.54 27.87 22.45
C ARG A 1072 -3.64 28.80 23.65
N THR A 1073 -4.85 29.23 23.99
CA THR A 1073 -5.09 30.06 25.18
C THR A 1073 -4.83 29.30 26.48
N LEU A 1074 -5.18 28.01 26.55
CA LEU A 1074 -4.84 27.16 27.69
C LEU A 1074 -3.33 26.96 27.81
N GLU A 1075 -2.61 26.78 26.70
CA GLU A 1075 -1.14 26.75 26.70
C GLU A 1075 -0.54 28.04 27.28
N VAL A 1076 -1.10 29.20 26.93
CA VAL A 1076 -0.70 30.50 27.50
C VAL A 1076 -0.97 30.55 29.01
N ALA A 1077 -2.16 30.14 29.46
CA ALA A 1077 -2.49 30.07 30.88
C ALA A 1077 -1.53 29.17 31.67
N LEU A 1078 -1.17 28.00 31.10
CA LEU A 1078 -0.18 27.09 31.67
C LEU A 1078 1.22 27.73 31.72
N CYS A 1079 1.64 28.46 30.68
CA CYS A 1079 2.92 29.17 30.70
C CYS A 1079 2.99 30.21 31.82
N GLU A 1080 1.98 31.09 31.89
CA GLU A 1080 1.97 32.22 32.80
C GLU A 1080 1.88 31.79 34.28
N HIS A 1081 1.02 30.81 34.59
CA HIS A 1081 0.78 30.40 35.97
C HIS A 1081 1.58 29.18 36.42
N GLY A 1082 2.05 28.35 35.49
CA GLY A 1082 2.89 27.20 35.79
C GLY A 1082 4.39 27.44 35.73
N GLY A 1083 4.84 28.66 35.39
CA GLY A 1083 6.25 28.99 35.27
C GLY A 1083 6.98 28.19 34.18
N MET A 1084 6.24 27.69 33.19
CA MET A 1084 6.76 26.86 32.11
C MET A 1084 6.89 27.65 30.80
N TYR A 1085 7.84 27.27 29.96
CA TYR A 1085 8.03 27.88 28.64
C TYR A 1085 7.09 27.27 27.59
N SER A 1086 6.84 27.98 26.49
CA SER A 1086 5.86 27.66 25.44
C SER A 1086 5.82 26.19 25.01
N LYS A 1087 6.99 25.56 24.81
CA LYS A 1087 7.05 24.15 24.41
C LYS A 1087 6.64 23.21 25.54
N ALA A 1088 7.10 23.44 26.78
CA ALA A 1088 6.70 22.63 27.93
C ALA A 1088 5.19 22.71 28.21
N ALA A 1089 4.55 23.86 27.96
CA ALA A 1089 3.10 23.98 28.05
C ALA A 1089 2.37 23.17 26.97
N ALA A 1090 2.85 23.22 25.72
CA ALA A 1090 2.30 22.40 24.64
C ALA A 1090 2.48 20.89 24.91
N ASP A 1091 3.64 20.50 25.44
CA ASP A 1091 3.94 19.14 25.85
C ASP A 1091 3.00 18.70 26.99
N ARG A 1092 2.72 19.58 27.97
CA ARG A 1092 1.77 19.33 29.06
C ARG A 1092 0.34 19.13 28.57
N VAL A 1093 -0.14 19.92 27.61
CA VAL A 1093 -1.46 19.69 27.00
C VAL A 1093 -1.49 18.38 26.23
N THR A 1094 -0.38 18.00 25.57
CA THR A 1094 -0.25 16.72 24.88
C THR A 1094 -0.31 15.54 25.86
N GLU A 1095 0.40 15.64 26.99
CA GLU A 1095 0.33 14.66 28.08
C GLU A 1095 -1.10 14.51 28.62
N LEU A 1096 -1.82 15.63 28.83
CA LEU A 1096 -3.22 15.59 29.27
C LEU A 1096 -4.13 14.87 28.27
N ARG A 1097 -3.87 14.98 26.96
CA ARG A 1097 -4.60 14.18 25.95
C ARG A 1097 -4.26 12.69 26.07
N ASP A 1098 -2.98 12.37 26.22
CA ASP A 1098 -2.50 10.98 26.31
C ASP A 1098 -3.05 10.25 27.55
N VAL A 1099 -3.24 10.96 28.68
CA VAL A 1099 -3.85 10.38 29.89
C VAL A 1099 -5.38 10.56 29.95
N ASN A 1100 -6.02 10.88 28.82
CA ASN A 1100 -7.48 11.06 28.70
C ASN A 1100 -8.08 12.07 29.71
N ARG A 1101 -7.43 13.23 29.84
CA ARG A 1101 -7.88 14.38 30.66
C ARG A 1101 -8.14 15.65 29.85
N PHE A 1102 -7.87 15.63 28.55
CA PHE A 1102 -8.16 16.72 27.62
C PHE A 1102 -8.98 16.18 26.45
N HIS A 1103 -10.23 16.61 26.38
CA HIS A 1103 -11.28 16.02 25.56
C HIS A 1103 -11.81 17.04 24.56
N GLU A 1104 -11.97 16.65 23.30
CA GLU A 1104 -12.40 17.54 22.22
C GLU A 1104 -13.57 16.91 21.43
N ASP A 1105 -14.73 17.58 21.38
CA ASP A 1105 -15.89 17.24 20.54
C ASP A 1105 -16.08 18.31 19.47
N ILE A 1106 -15.45 18.10 18.31
CA ILE A 1106 -15.34 19.11 17.26
C ILE A 1106 -16.38 18.91 16.17
N PHE A 1107 -17.20 19.93 15.96
CA PHE A 1107 -18.13 20.03 14.84
C PHE A 1107 -17.40 20.65 13.64
N GLY A 1108 -17.65 20.15 12.43
CA GLY A 1108 -16.96 20.61 11.22
C GLY A 1108 -17.08 22.11 10.94
N VAL A 1109 -16.36 22.59 9.92
CA VAL A 1109 -16.27 24.03 9.63
C VAL A 1109 -17.62 24.59 9.17
N LYS A 1110 -18.13 25.63 9.87
CA LYS A 1110 -19.23 26.44 9.35
C LYS A 1110 -18.73 27.15 8.10
N ILE A 1111 -19.37 26.91 6.95
CA ILE A 1111 -19.14 27.65 5.71
C ILE A 1111 -19.20 29.14 6.04
N ARG A 1112 -18.06 29.84 5.93
CA ARG A 1112 -17.99 31.28 6.15
C ARG A 1112 -18.86 31.95 5.08
N GLN A 1113 -19.82 32.76 5.51
CA GLN A 1113 -20.56 33.62 4.59
C GLN A 1113 -19.55 34.57 3.91
N SER A 1114 -19.69 34.77 2.60
CA SER A 1114 -18.75 35.52 1.74
C SER A 1114 -18.51 36.99 2.15
N GLY A 1115 -19.14 37.49 3.22
CA GLY A 1115 -18.94 38.82 3.77
C GLY A 1115 -17.87 38.95 4.87
N GLU A 1116 -17.28 37.86 5.37
CA GLU A 1116 -16.26 37.90 6.45
C GLU A 1116 -14.82 37.61 5.95
N MET A 1117 -14.46 38.05 4.74
CA MET A 1117 -13.05 38.07 4.30
C MET A 1117 -12.33 39.26 4.92
N ASN A 1118 -11.44 39.00 5.88
CA ASN A 1118 -10.45 39.99 6.32
C ASN A 1118 -9.48 40.28 5.16
N SER A 1119 -9.10 41.54 4.99
CA SER A 1119 -8.16 42.05 3.97
C SER A 1119 -6.77 41.39 3.96
N LYS A 1120 -6.47 40.51 4.93
CA LYS A 1120 -5.24 39.70 4.96
C LYS A 1120 -5.32 38.44 4.08
N ASP A 1121 -6.49 37.82 3.93
CA ASP A 1121 -6.63 36.57 3.16
C ASP A 1121 -6.60 36.82 1.64
N GLN A 1122 -6.92 38.05 1.22
CA GLN A 1122 -6.89 38.47 -0.18
C GLN A 1122 -5.47 38.71 -0.72
N LYS A 1123 -4.46 38.83 0.16
CA LYS A 1123 -3.05 39.03 -0.25
C LYS A 1123 -2.32 37.73 -0.61
N ASN A 1124 -2.85 36.57 -0.23
CA ASN A 1124 -2.26 35.26 -0.55
C ASN A 1124 -2.88 34.62 -1.81
N LEU A 1125 -3.72 35.36 -2.54
CA LEU A 1125 -4.42 34.91 -3.74
C LEU A 1125 -3.94 35.61 -5.03
N ASN A 1126 -2.81 36.33 -4.97
CA ASN A 1126 -2.09 36.84 -6.14
C ASN A 1126 -0.70 36.22 -6.24
#